data_AF-A0A928WRV6-F1
#
_entry.id   AF-A0A928WRV6-F1
#
_cell.length_a   1.000
_cell.length_b   1.000
_cell.length_c   1.000
_cell.angle_alpha   90.00
_cell.angle_beta   90.00
_cell.angle_gamma   90.00
#
_symmetry.space_group_name_H-M   'P 1'
#
loop_
_entity.id
_entity.type
_entity.pdbx_description
1 polymer ?
#
loop_
_entity_poly.entity_id
_entity_poly.type
_entity_poly.pdbx_seq_one_letter_code
_entity_poly.pdbx_strand_id
1 'polypeptide(L)'
;MNRIDFSFSDMIAGYVTSFTPDQKSPDIFELKTSDDRPFKIKLTPNTYAELLRNLGEPYHDCTAQMKSMLAPGRYLFAYGVLYPDSEEFALEAKHLVFVGRTVDQYLFEKPDWWINQIRNLGNFYLKAQFEDGEIDYSKYRTGLGLVGSKDGDNRQETDTISRLVYGFSTAYMLTGDERYLEAAEKGTQYLRDHLRFLDEGEEICYWYHAVNVRADGTEQKIFSSEFGDDYDAIPAYEQIYALAGPTQTYRVTGDPKILHDIEMTVNLFNQHFLDPSEQGGFFSHIDPITFSPYSDVLGHNRAKKNWNSVGDHAPAYLINLWLATGKDEYADFLESTFDTIEAHFPDYDNSPFVQERFHEDWSHDATWGWQQNRAVVGHNLKIAWNLMRMYHLRPKQSYIELAEKIADIMPTVGSDRQRGGWYDVMERSLEPGQEKHRLVWHDRKAWWQQEQGILAYLLLTGSVGEAEYQKLARESVAFYNAWFLDYESGGVYFNVLANGIPYLLGTERGKGSHSMSGYHSFELAYLSVVYTNLLITKQPLDLFFKPKPGGFEDGILRVQPDILPPGSIRIGQVWVNDQPYQDFDADSLEITLPAVQEDIRVRVRVLPATVAFSATLLEIEQGTAKISLAGVLDDKALVALKSELERVSSHDLQRIVLFADLLECVTSSGLRTLLHVEQKFGADIETYIVGAKPNVEKFLEFSSLCRSIKLVERYEEAGVVVTV
;
A
#
# COMPACT_ATOMS: atom_id res chain seq x y z
N MET A 1 -18.94 -31.46 -14.31
CA MET A 1 -18.92 -30.94 -12.92
C MET A 1 -19.24 -32.10 -11.99
N ASN A 2 -18.43 -32.32 -10.95
CA ASN A 2 -18.77 -33.29 -9.92
C ASN A 2 -19.93 -32.72 -9.10
N ARG A 3 -21.03 -33.47 -9.00
CA ARG A 3 -22.19 -33.08 -8.20
C ARG A 3 -21.82 -33.19 -6.73
N ILE A 4 -21.90 -32.08 -5.98
CA ILE A 4 -21.68 -32.07 -4.53
C ILE A 4 -22.90 -32.74 -3.88
N ASP A 5 -22.68 -33.80 -3.11
CA ASP A 5 -23.70 -34.64 -2.47
C ASP A 5 -23.73 -34.54 -0.93
N PHE A 6 -22.95 -33.62 -0.36
CA PHE A 6 -22.91 -33.33 1.07
C PHE A 6 -23.02 -31.81 1.35
N SER A 7 -23.37 -31.45 2.58
CA SER A 7 -23.44 -30.06 3.01
C SER A 7 -22.11 -29.52 3.51
N PHE A 8 -21.77 -28.29 3.17
CA PHE A 8 -20.59 -27.60 3.68
C PHE A 8 -20.81 -26.09 3.76
N SER A 9 -20.02 -25.41 4.58
CA SER A 9 -20.07 -23.94 4.68
C SER A 9 -19.00 -23.32 3.81
N ASP A 10 -19.32 -22.21 3.17
CA ASP A 10 -18.39 -21.48 2.32
C ASP A 10 -18.72 -19.98 2.29
N MET A 11 -17.78 -19.20 1.76
CA MET A 11 -17.97 -17.78 1.45
C MET A 11 -17.95 -17.55 -0.06
N ILE A 12 -18.78 -16.61 -0.52
CA ILE A 12 -18.76 -16.06 -1.87
C ILE A 12 -18.61 -14.54 -1.76
N ALA A 13 -17.65 -13.98 -2.47
CA ALA A 13 -17.43 -12.54 -2.59
C ALA A 13 -17.67 -12.13 -4.05
N GLY A 14 -18.37 -11.02 -4.26
CA GLY A 14 -18.66 -10.59 -5.62
C GLY A 14 -19.63 -9.43 -5.70
N TYR A 15 -20.00 -9.12 -6.94
CA TYR A 15 -20.90 -8.02 -7.27
C TYR A 15 -22.32 -8.54 -7.43
N VAL A 16 -23.27 -7.88 -6.78
CA VAL A 16 -24.69 -8.15 -7.01
C VAL A 16 -25.01 -7.88 -8.48
N THR A 17 -25.64 -8.83 -9.16
CA THR A 17 -26.11 -8.65 -10.55
C THR A 17 -27.61 -8.44 -10.60
N SER A 18 -28.36 -9.08 -9.71
CA SER A 18 -29.81 -8.93 -9.61
C SER A 18 -30.30 -9.22 -8.20
N PHE A 19 -31.37 -8.52 -7.80
CA PHE A 19 -32.17 -8.85 -6.63
C PHE A 19 -33.60 -8.41 -6.89
N THR A 20 -34.55 -9.34 -6.81
CA THR A 20 -35.98 -9.03 -6.90
C THR A 20 -36.67 -9.57 -5.66
N PRO A 21 -37.05 -8.72 -4.69
CA PRO A 21 -37.78 -9.17 -3.52
C PRO A 21 -39.16 -9.68 -3.95
N ASP A 22 -39.49 -10.92 -3.58
CA ASP A 22 -40.79 -11.55 -3.88
C ASP A 22 -41.45 -11.99 -2.57
N GLN A 23 -42.72 -11.62 -2.38
CA GLN A 23 -43.49 -12.02 -1.21
C GLN A 23 -43.88 -13.50 -1.23
N LYS A 24 -43.75 -14.19 -2.38
CA LYS A 24 -44.22 -15.57 -2.60
C LYS A 24 -43.11 -16.60 -2.80
N SER A 25 -41.85 -16.18 -2.95
CA SER A 25 -40.69 -17.06 -3.09
C SER A 25 -39.60 -16.66 -2.10
N PRO A 26 -38.65 -17.56 -1.76
CA PRO A 26 -37.51 -17.16 -0.93
C PRO A 26 -36.74 -16.02 -1.60
N ASP A 27 -36.39 -14.98 -0.84
CA ASP A 27 -35.59 -13.87 -1.35
C ASP A 27 -34.22 -14.40 -1.82
N ILE A 28 -33.98 -14.34 -3.13
CA ILE A 28 -32.73 -14.76 -3.77
C ILE A 28 -32.15 -13.56 -4.50
N PHE A 29 -30.85 -13.32 -4.30
CA PHE A 29 -30.06 -12.40 -5.11
C PHE A 29 -28.95 -13.16 -5.82
N GLU A 30 -28.46 -12.60 -6.92
CA GLU A 30 -27.36 -13.17 -7.68
C GLU A 30 -26.07 -12.38 -7.42
N LEU A 31 -24.98 -13.12 -7.21
CA LEU A 31 -23.63 -12.60 -7.16
C LEU A 31 -22.83 -13.07 -8.37
N LYS A 32 -21.96 -12.20 -8.86
CA LYS A 32 -20.92 -12.53 -9.83
C LYS A 32 -19.55 -12.34 -9.18
N THR A 33 -18.75 -13.41 -9.12
CA THR A 33 -17.39 -13.37 -8.55
C THR A 33 -16.43 -12.57 -9.43
N SER A 34 -15.21 -12.35 -8.95
CA SER A 34 -14.18 -11.59 -9.68
C SER A 34 -13.73 -12.28 -10.97
N ASP A 35 -13.97 -13.59 -11.12
CA ASP A 35 -13.80 -14.39 -12.34
C ASP A 35 -15.12 -14.70 -13.08
N ASP A 36 -16.13 -13.84 -12.91
CA ASP A 36 -17.41 -13.86 -13.63
C ASP A 36 -18.31 -15.08 -13.40
N ARG A 37 -18.03 -15.93 -12.39
CA ARG A 37 -18.91 -17.05 -12.07
C ARG A 37 -20.17 -16.56 -11.35
N PRO A 38 -21.37 -16.99 -11.80
CA PRO A 38 -22.62 -16.64 -11.14
C PRO A 38 -22.90 -17.56 -9.95
N PHE A 39 -23.41 -16.98 -8.86
CA PHE A 39 -23.89 -17.69 -7.68
C PHE A 39 -25.27 -17.16 -7.28
N LYS A 40 -26.19 -18.06 -6.94
CA LYS A 40 -27.48 -17.69 -6.36
C LYS A 40 -27.35 -17.71 -4.85
N ILE A 41 -27.73 -16.62 -4.20
CA ILE A 41 -27.65 -16.50 -2.74
C ILE A 41 -29.05 -16.36 -2.18
N LYS A 42 -29.48 -17.37 -1.43
CA LYS A 42 -30.79 -17.43 -0.78
C LYS A 42 -30.70 -16.83 0.62
N LEU A 43 -31.52 -15.81 0.88
CA LEU A 43 -31.72 -15.28 2.23
C LEU A 43 -32.66 -16.18 3.02
N THR A 44 -32.42 -16.28 4.32
CA THR A 44 -33.23 -17.04 5.28
C THR A 44 -33.71 -16.11 6.40
N PRO A 45 -34.72 -16.50 7.20
CA PRO A 45 -35.14 -15.72 8.37
C PRO A 45 -34.02 -15.46 9.39
N ASN A 46 -32.95 -16.25 9.36
CA ASN A 46 -31.79 -16.16 10.25
C ASN A 46 -30.57 -15.51 9.59
N THR A 47 -30.68 -15.06 8.34
CA THR A 47 -29.59 -14.31 7.72
C THR A 47 -29.49 -12.97 8.42
N TYR A 48 -28.30 -12.62 8.87
CA TYR A 48 -27.98 -11.30 9.40
C TYR A 48 -26.96 -10.62 8.50
N ALA A 49 -26.86 -9.30 8.63
CA ALA A 49 -25.92 -8.53 7.83
C ALA A 49 -25.23 -7.47 8.69
N GLU A 50 -23.94 -7.26 8.42
CA GLU A 50 -23.16 -6.18 9.00
C GLU A 50 -22.60 -5.26 7.93
N LEU A 51 -22.34 -4.02 8.33
CA LEU A 51 -21.55 -3.08 7.57
C LEU A 51 -20.09 -3.23 8.02
N LEU A 52 -19.17 -3.26 7.05
CA LEU A 52 -17.73 -3.24 7.28
C LEU A 52 -17.38 -2.12 8.28
N ARG A 53 -16.50 -2.42 9.22
CA ARG A 53 -16.07 -1.50 10.29
C ARG A 53 -14.56 -1.57 10.46
N ASN A 54 -14.00 -0.51 11.01
CA ASN A 54 -12.57 -0.40 11.23
C ASN A 54 -12.17 -0.98 12.59
N LEU A 55 -10.87 -1.16 12.82
CA LEU A 55 -10.34 -1.57 14.11
C LEU A 55 -10.73 -0.54 15.19
N GLY A 56 -11.30 -1.01 16.31
CA GLY A 56 -11.81 -0.16 17.39
C GLY A 56 -13.22 0.40 17.17
N GLU A 57 -13.86 0.15 16.03
CA GLU A 57 -15.26 0.56 15.79
C GLU A 57 -16.27 -0.49 16.29
N PRO A 58 -17.44 -0.06 16.79
CA PRO A 58 -18.49 -0.98 17.23
C PRO A 58 -19.13 -1.72 16.06
N TYR A 59 -19.82 -2.82 16.36
CA TYR A 59 -20.57 -3.60 15.37
C TYR A 59 -21.68 -2.75 14.73
N HIS A 60 -21.84 -2.86 13.42
CA HIS A 60 -22.84 -2.13 12.65
C HIS A 60 -23.86 -3.09 12.02
N ASP A 61 -24.90 -3.44 12.78
CA ASP A 61 -26.00 -4.23 12.25
C ASP A 61 -26.70 -3.48 11.10
N CYS A 62 -26.83 -4.15 9.95
CA CYS A 62 -27.66 -3.70 8.84
C CYS A 62 -28.70 -4.74 8.43
N THR A 63 -29.06 -5.65 9.35
CA THR A 63 -29.99 -6.76 9.11
C THR A 63 -31.35 -6.25 8.64
N ALA A 64 -31.86 -5.19 9.26
CA ALA A 64 -33.14 -4.59 8.88
C ALA A 64 -33.13 -3.91 7.49
N GLN A 65 -31.97 -3.45 7.02
CA GLN A 65 -31.80 -2.75 5.75
C GLN A 65 -31.21 -3.62 4.64
N MET A 66 -30.83 -4.87 4.92
CA MET A 66 -30.07 -5.70 3.97
C MET A 66 -30.73 -5.78 2.58
N LYS A 67 -32.06 -5.92 2.54
CA LYS A 67 -32.80 -6.07 1.27
C LYS A 67 -32.76 -4.80 0.42
N SER A 68 -32.83 -3.62 1.03
CA SER A 68 -32.71 -2.35 0.30
C SER A 68 -31.27 -2.04 -0.09
N MET A 69 -30.31 -2.70 0.55
CA MET A 69 -28.88 -2.59 0.25
C MET A 69 -28.43 -3.55 -0.88
N LEU A 70 -29.20 -4.58 -1.22
CA LEU A 70 -28.91 -5.46 -2.35
C LEU A 70 -29.27 -4.76 -3.68
N ALA A 71 -28.27 -4.13 -4.30
CA ALA A 71 -28.42 -3.39 -5.55
C ALA A 71 -27.33 -3.80 -6.56
N PRO A 72 -27.64 -3.89 -7.87
CA PRO A 72 -26.67 -4.26 -8.89
C PRO A 72 -25.39 -3.41 -8.85
N GLY A 73 -24.24 -4.07 -9.06
CA GLY A 73 -22.92 -3.46 -8.99
C GLY A 73 -22.33 -3.38 -7.58
N ARG A 74 -23.08 -3.70 -6.52
CA ARG A 74 -22.55 -3.65 -5.15
C ARG A 74 -21.67 -4.86 -4.85
N TYR A 75 -20.45 -4.61 -4.40
CA TYR A 75 -19.57 -5.66 -3.88
C TYR A 75 -19.93 -6.03 -2.42
N LEU A 76 -19.99 -7.32 -2.09
CA LEU A 76 -20.23 -7.82 -0.74
C LEU A 76 -19.66 -9.22 -0.53
N PHE A 77 -19.60 -9.65 0.73
CA PHE A 77 -19.31 -11.04 1.11
C PHE A 77 -20.58 -11.73 1.60
N ALA A 78 -20.79 -12.97 1.17
CA ALA A 78 -21.87 -13.84 1.61
C ALA A 78 -21.29 -15.15 2.15
N TYR A 79 -21.37 -15.36 3.46
CA TYR A 79 -21.03 -16.62 4.11
C TYR A 79 -22.29 -17.43 4.37
N GLY A 80 -22.28 -18.72 4.02
CA GLY A 80 -23.46 -19.56 4.10
C GLY A 80 -23.18 -21.05 4.02
N VAL A 81 -24.26 -21.82 3.89
CA VAL A 81 -24.20 -23.28 3.76
C VAL A 81 -24.71 -23.69 2.38
N LEU A 82 -23.96 -24.54 1.69
CA LEU A 82 -24.43 -25.22 0.48
C LEU A 82 -25.03 -26.57 0.88
N TYR A 83 -26.17 -26.91 0.29
CA TYR A 83 -26.85 -28.19 0.51
C TYR A 83 -26.94 -29.00 -0.80
N PRO A 84 -26.90 -30.35 -0.74
CA PRO A 84 -26.85 -31.19 -1.94
C PRO A 84 -28.16 -31.23 -2.75
N ASP A 85 -29.28 -30.83 -2.14
CA ASP A 85 -30.59 -30.68 -2.77
C ASP A 85 -30.82 -29.26 -3.34
N SER A 86 -29.85 -28.36 -3.17
CA SER A 86 -29.89 -27.04 -3.80
C SER A 86 -29.70 -27.17 -5.32
N GLU A 87 -30.42 -26.35 -6.11
CA GLU A 87 -30.11 -26.18 -7.52
C GLU A 87 -28.62 -25.80 -7.69
N GLU A 88 -28.02 -26.08 -8.85
CA GLU A 88 -26.63 -25.75 -9.14
C GLU A 88 -26.28 -24.32 -8.65
N PHE A 89 -25.42 -24.25 -7.63
CA PHE A 89 -24.83 -23.03 -7.03
C PHE A 89 -25.71 -22.15 -6.12
N ALA A 90 -26.74 -22.69 -5.46
CA ALA A 90 -27.50 -21.94 -4.45
C ALA A 90 -26.88 -22.03 -3.03
N LEU A 91 -26.26 -20.93 -2.56
CA LEU A 91 -25.79 -20.76 -1.18
C LEU A 91 -26.93 -20.26 -0.28
N GLU A 92 -27.19 -20.91 0.85
CA GLU A 92 -28.05 -20.35 1.89
C GLU A 92 -27.26 -19.44 2.83
N ALA A 93 -27.37 -18.12 2.65
CA ALA A 93 -26.62 -17.14 3.41
C ALA A 93 -26.98 -17.18 4.90
N LYS A 94 -25.95 -17.16 5.75
CA LYS A 94 -26.07 -16.95 7.19
C LYS A 94 -25.60 -15.56 7.59
N HIS A 95 -24.58 -15.03 6.90
CA HIS A 95 -23.98 -13.74 7.19
C HIS A 95 -23.63 -13.00 5.89
N LEU A 96 -24.03 -11.72 5.80
CA LEU A 96 -23.60 -10.80 4.74
C LEU A 96 -22.75 -9.67 5.32
N VAL A 97 -21.63 -9.35 4.67
CA VAL A 97 -20.79 -8.19 4.99
C VAL A 97 -20.84 -7.20 3.82
N PHE A 98 -21.41 -6.02 4.06
CA PHE A 98 -21.44 -4.93 3.08
C PHE A 98 -20.23 -4.00 3.25
N VAL A 99 -19.55 -3.67 2.17
CA VAL A 99 -18.37 -2.78 2.19
C VAL A 99 -18.71 -1.29 2.23
N GLY A 100 -19.99 -0.95 2.08
CA GLY A 100 -20.53 0.41 2.09
C GLY A 100 -22.06 0.45 2.06
N ARG A 101 -22.63 1.65 2.25
CA ARG A 101 -24.10 1.83 2.31
C ARG A 101 -24.73 1.94 0.93
N THR A 102 -24.00 2.43 -0.06
CA THR A 102 -24.42 2.57 -1.46
C THR A 102 -23.56 1.69 -2.38
N VAL A 103 -23.91 1.60 -3.68
CA VAL A 103 -23.17 0.81 -4.67
C VAL A 103 -21.75 1.34 -4.88
N ASP A 104 -21.60 2.67 -4.93
CA ASP A 104 -20.32 3.33 -5.23
C ASP A 104 -19.49 3.70 -4.00
N GLN A 105 -19.97 3.37 -2.79
CA GLN A 105 -19.27 3.70 -1.55
C GLN A 105 -18.45 2.51 -1.05
N TYR A 106 -17.18 2.79 -0.76
CA TYR A 106 -16.28 1.90 -0.03
C TYR A 106 -15.82 2.59 1.24
N LEU A 107 -16.11 2.01 2.42
CA LEU A 107 -15.85 2.70 3.69
C LEU A 107 -14.36 2.93 3.97
N PHE A 108 -13.51 2.04 3.46
CA PHE A 108 -12.06 2.14 3.56
C PHE A 108 -11.43 3.20 2.65
N GLU A 109 -12.22 3.85 1.78
CA GLU A 109 -11.77 5.01 0.98
C GLU A 109 -12.02 6.35 1.71
N LYS A 110 -12.54 6.33 2.94
CA LYS A 110 -12.64 7.54 3.77
C LYS A 110 -11.23 8.06 4.11
N PRO A 111 -10.98 9.39 4.07
CA PRO A 111 -9.64 9.95 4.25
C PRO A 111 -8.94 9.58 5.56
N ASP A 112 -9.71 9.29 6.61
CA ASP A 112 -9.23 8.99 7.96
C ASP A 112 -9.26 7.50 8.33
N TRP A 113 -9.75 6.62 7.43
CA TRP A 113 -9.91 5.19 7.72
C TRP A 113 -8.60 4.57 8.20
N TRP A 114 -7.56 4.65 7.38
CA TRP A 114 -6.27 4.03 7.70
C TRP A 114 -5.51 4.75 8.82
N ILE A 115 -5.74 6.07 8.99
CA ILE A 115 -5.21 6.84 10.13
C ILE A 115 -5.81 6.35 11.45
N ASN A 116 -7.11 6.05 11.45
CA ASN A 116 -7.76 5.46 12.62
C ASN A 116 -7.31 4.02 12.85
N GLN A 117 -7.06 3.25 11.79
CA GLN A 117 -6.57 1.88 11.90
C GLN A 117 -5.16 1.82 12.51
N ILE A 118 -4.21 2.60 11.98
CA ILE A 118 -2.83 2.63 12.50
C ILE A 118 -2.77 3.09 13.95
N ARG A 119 -3.65 4.03 14.35
CA ARG A 119 -3.78 4.45 15.76
C ARG A 119 -4.20 3.30 16.66
N ASN A 120 -5.16 2.49 16.24
CA ASN A 120 -5.60 1.32 17.01
C ASN A 120 -4.53 0.22 17.05
N LEU A 121 -3.78 0.01 15.97
CA LEU A 121 -2.63 -0.89 15.95
C LEU A 121 -1.53 -0.41 16.92
N GLY A 122 -1.17 0.88 16.87
CA GLY A 122 -0.19 1.49 17.76
C GLY A 122 -0.59 1.34 19.23
N ASN A 123 -1.85 1.65 19.57
CA ASN A 123 -2.36 1.48 20.93
C ASN A 123 -2.32 0.02 21.39
N PHE A 124 -2.63 -0.93 20.51
CA PHE A 124 -2.55 -2.36 20.84
C PHE A 124 -1.11 -2.76 21.22
N TYR A 125 -0.11 -2.40 20.41
CA TYR A 125 1.28 -2.78 20.68
C TYR A 125 1.89 -2.04 21.86
N LEU A 126 1.56 -0.76 22.08
CA LEU A 126 1.96 -0.04 23.30
C LEU A 126 1.46 -0.77 24.55
N LYS A 127 0.18 -1.15 24.56
CA LYS A 127 -0.42 -1.90 25.67
C LYS A 127 0.19 -3.29 25.83
N ALA A 128 0.34 -4.04 24.74
CA ALA A 128 0.87 -5.41 24.77
C ALA A 128 2.33 -5.47 25.27
N GLN A 129 3.15 -4.50 24.87
CA GLN A 129 4.57 -4.49 25.22
C GLN A 129 4.87 -3.74 26.52
N PHE A 130 4.13 -2.68 26.84
CA PHE A 130 4.47 -1.74 27.92
C PHE A 130 3.33 -1.46 28.90
N GLU A 131 2.18 -2.14 28.76
CA GLU A 131 1.02 -2.03 29.67
C GLU A 131 0.49 -0.58 29.84
N ASP A 132 0.63 0.24 28.79
CA ASP A 132 0.34 1.69 28.80
C ASP A 132 1.13 2.48 29.87
N GLY A 133 2.22 1.90 30.39
CA GLY A 133 3.13 2.51 31.35
C GLY A 133 4.37 3.13 30.69
N GLU A 134 5.45 3.23 31.46
CA GLU A 134 6.74 3.69 30.93
C GLU A 134 7.24 2.73 29.84
N ILE A 135 7.59 3.31 28.69
CA ILE A 135 8.20 2.56 27.60
C ILE A 135 9.59 2.12 28.01
N ASP A 136 9.77 0.81 28.13
CA ASP A 136 10.99 0.14 28.56
C ASP A 136 11.16 -1.15 27.77
N TYR A 137 12.11 -1.14 26.82
CA TYR A 137 12.36 -2.27 25.93
C TYR A 137 13.02 -3.47 26.63
N SER A 138 13.54 -3.35 27.86
CA SER A 138 13.94 -4.54 28.63
C SER A 138 12.74 -5.46 28.96
N LYS A 139 11.53 -4.89 28.95
CA LYS A 139 10.26 -5.61 29.14
C LYS A 139 9.63 -6.09 27.83
N TYR A 140 10.12 -5.63 26.68
CA TYR A 140 9.64 -6.09 25.37
C TYR A 140 9.77 -7.61 25.25
N ARG A 141 8.85 -8.26 24.54
CA ARG A 141 8.97 -9.69 24.17
C ARG A 141 8.61 -9.89 22.71
N THR A 142 9.40 -10.73 22.02
CA THR A 142 9.13 -11.16 20.64
C THR A 142 7.76 -11.86 20.56
N GLY A 143 7.51 -12.79 21.48
CA GLY A 143 6.29 -13.58 21.51
C GLY A 143 5.11 -12.88 22.21
N LEU A 144 4.04 -12.64 21.45
CA LEU A 144 2.75 -12.18 21.98
C LEU A 144 1.63 -13.16 21.59
N GLY A 145 0.85 -13.59 22.57
CA GLY A 145 -0.35 -14.38 22.39
C GLY A 145 -1.51 -13.59 21.76
N LEU A 146 -2.63 -14.28 21.54
CA LEU A 146 -3.80 -13.77 20.83
C LEU A 146 -4.33 -12.43 21.38
N VAL A 147 -4.33 -12.28 22.71
CA VAL A 147 -4.85 -11.08 23.40
C VAL A 147 -3.76 -10.05 23.73
N GLY A 148 -2.55 -10.21 23.17
CA GLY A 148 -1.38 -9.37 23.46
C GLY A 148 -0.62 -9.75 24.74
N SER A 149 -0.93 -10.89 25.36
CA SER A 149 -0.17 -11.40 26.51
C SER A 149 1.19 -11.94 26.08
N LYS A 150 2.26 -11.59 26.78
CA LYS A 150 3.61 -12.12 26.55
C LYS A 150 3.67 -13.62 26.85
N ASP A 151 4.34 -14.40 26.02
CA ASP A 151 4.38 -15.88 26.12
C ASP A 151 5.37 -16.44 27.16
N GLY A 152 6.12 -15.55 27.83
CA GLY A 152 7.02 -15.89 28.92
C GLY A 152 8.44 -16.23 28.49
N ASP A 153 8.71 -16.30 27.17
CA ASP A 153 10.08 -16.31 26.66
C ASP A 153 10.78 -15.00 27.06
N ASN A 154 12.09 -15.02 27.19
CA ASN A 154 12.92 -13.86 27.48
C ASN A 154 13.83 -13.45 26.32
N ARG A 155 13.71 -14.13 25.18
CA ARG A 155 14.33 -13.73 23.93
C ARG A 155 13.72 -12.44 23.38
N GLN A 156 14.59 -11.61 22.85
CA GLN A 156 14.26 -10.40 22.13
C GLN A 156 15.06 -10.38 20.82
N GLU A 157 14.35 -10.45 19.71
CA GLU A 157 14.94 -10.58 18.37
C GLU A 157 15.07 -9.19 17.72
N THR A 158 16.22 -8.95 17.10
CA THR A 158 16.57 -7.63 16.55
C THR A 158 15.62 -7.16 15.47
N ASP A 159 15.40 -8.02 14.47
CA ASP A 159 14.55 -7.72 13.33
C ASP A 159 13.11 -7.45 13.78
N THR A 160 12.62 -8.20 14.77
CA THR A 160 11.26 -8.10 15.31
C THR A 160 11.07 -6.81 16.13
N ILE A 161 12.08 -6.41 16.92
CA ILE A 161 12.10 -5.09 17.58
C ILE A 161 12.13 -3.98 16.54
N SER A 162 13.04 -4.05 15.57
CA SER A 162 13.17 -3.05 14.51
C SER A 162 11.87 -2.87 13.72
N ARG A 163 11.19 -3.98 13.40
CA ARG A 163 9.86 -3.97 12.77
C ARG A 163 8.79 -3.28 13.61
N LEU A 164 8.83 -3.43 14.93
CA LEU A 164 7.91 -2.72 15.82
C LEU A 164 8.25 -1.22 15.88
N VAL A 165 9.53 -0.88 15.94
CA VAL A 165 10.01 0.50 15.89
C VAL A 165 9.57 1.19 14.60
N TYR A 166 9.69 0.52 13.45
CA TYR A 166 9.14 1.02 12.18
C TYR A 166 7.66 1.37 12.30
N GLY A 167 6.86 0.46 12.87
CA GLY A 167 5.43 0.67 13.09
C GLY A 167 5.15 1.92 13.92
N PHE A 168 5.86 2.10 15.04
CA PHE A 168 5.69 3.28 15.88
C PHE A 168 6.13 4.59 15.21
N SER A 169 7.27 4.61 14.51
CA SER A 169 7.72 5.80 13.77
C SER A 169 6.71 6.21 12.70
N THR A 170 6.18 5.23 11.96
CA THR A 170 5.16 5.43 10.94
C THR A 170 3.82 5.87 11.54
N ALA A 171 3.42 5.32 12.68
CA ALA A 171 2.22 5.76 13.40
C ALA A 171 2.35 7.21 13.87
N TYR A 172 3.52 7.63 14.38
CA TYR A 172 3.78 9.03 14.68
C TYR A 172 3.66 9.89 13.42
N MET A 173 4.29 9.48 12.32
CA MET A 173 4.27 10.24 11.07
C MET A 173 2.85 10.54 10.56
N LEU A 174 1.88 9.64 10.78
CA LEU A 174 0.47 9.88 10.39
C LEU A 174 -0.40 10.58 11.44
N THR A 175 -0.06 10.46 12.72
CA THR A 175 -0.97 10.87 13.80
C THR A 175 -0.47 12.04 14.62
N GLY A 176 0.84 12.28 14.63
CA GLY A 176 1.50 13.24 15.51
C GLY A 176 1.39 12.90 17.00
N ASP A 177 1.06 11.66 17.36
CA ASP A 177 0.97 11.19 18.75
C ASP A 177 2.36 10.84 19.29
N GLU A 178 2.85 11.67 20.21
CA GLU A 178 4.20 11.60 20.79
C GLU A 178 4.51 10.28 21.48
N ARG A 179 3.50 9.52 21.94
CA ARG A 179 3.72 8.20 22.57
C ARG A 179 4.34 7.20 21.59
N TYR A 180 3.96 7.29 20.32
CA TYR A 180 4.55 6.44 19.28
C TYR A 180 5.98 6.87 18.97
N LEU A 181 6.27 8.17 18.93
CA LEU A 181 7.64 8.63 18.73
C LEU A 181 8.56 8.25 19.89
N GLU A 182 8.10 8.39 21.13
CA GLU A 182 8.84 7.93 22.31
C GLU A 182 9.15 6.43 22.21
N ALA A 183 8.18 5.62 21.78
CA ALA A 183 8.36 4.19 21.55
C ALA A 183 9.43 3.90 20.51
N ALA A 184 9.37 4.60 19.38
CA ALA A 184 10.34 4.49 18.31
C ALA A 184 11.76 4.86 18.76
N GLU A 185 11.94 6.06 19.33
CA GLU A 185 13.26 6.54 19.76
C GLU A 185 13.88 5.63 20.83
N LYS A 186 13.10 5.21 21.83
CA LYS A 186 13.58 4.28 22.86
C LYS A 186 13.89 2.90 22.30
N GLY A 187 13.11 2.42 21.33
CA GLY A 187 13.37 1.14 20.68
C GLY A 187 14.61 1.17 19.79
N THR A 188 14.80 2.24 19.01
CA THR A 188 16.05 2.45 18.26
C THR A 188 17.24 2.55 19.19
N GLN A 189 17.13 3.31 20.28
CA GLN A 189 18.21 3.41 21.26
C GLN A 189 18.51 2.04 21.89
N TYR A 190 17.49 1.25 22.22
CA TYR A 190 17.65 -0.12 22.73
C TYR A 190 18.38 -1.02 21.74
N LEU A 191 18.00 -0.99 20.45
CA LEU A 191 18.72 -1.72 19.40
C LEU A 191 20.20 -1.32 19.36
N ARG A 192 20.49 -0.02 19.39
CA ARG A 192 21.86 0.52 19.31
C ARG A 192 22.73 0.17 20.52
N ASP A 193 22.13 0.12 21.71
CA ASP A 193 22.84 -0.18 22.96
C ASP A 193 23.03 -1.69 23.18
N HIS A 194 22.07 -2.50 22.73
CA HIS A 194 22.00 -3.91 23.09
C HIS A 194 22.18 -4.89 21.93
N LEU A 195 21.89 -4.51 20.69
CA LEU A 195 21.84 -5.45 19.57
C LEU A 195 22.81 -5.11 18.44
N ARG A 196 23.46 -3.95 18.52
CA ARG A 196 24.45 -3.49 17.54
C ARG A 196 25.87 -3.86 17.96
N PHE A 197 26.69 -4.23 16.98
CA PHE A 197 28.15 -4.25 17.09
C PHE A 197 28.75 -3.27 16.08
N LEU A 198 29.68 -2.43 16.56
CA LEU A 198 30.42 -1.50 15.72
C LEU A 198 31.87 -1.95 15.62
N ASP A 199 32.36 -2.08 14.39
CA ASP A 199 33.78 -2.19 14.10
C ASP A 199 34.23 -0.91 13.38
N GLU A 200 34.76 0.05 14.15
CA GLU A 200 35.27 1.30 13.60
C GLU A 200 36.54 1.09 12.76
N GLY A 201 37.26 -0.03 12.94
CA GLY A 201 38.48 -0.33 12.19
C GLY A 201 38.19 -0.79 10.76
N GLU A 202 37.13 -1.57 10.58
CA GLU A 202 36.65 -2.07 9.28
C GLU A 202 35.52 -1.20 8.69
N GLU A 203 35.10 -0.15 9.42
CA GLU A 203 34.00 0.76 9.05
C GLU A 203 32.66 0.05 8.81
N ILE A 204 32.38 -1.02 9.58
CA ILE A 204 31.15 -1.82 9.46
C ILE A 204 30.33 -1.89 10.75
N CYS A 205 29.03 -2.05 10.58
CA CYS A 205 28.07 -2.27 11.66
C CYS A 205 27.23 -3.50 11.33
N TYR A 206 27.22 -4.48 12.23
CA TYR A 206 26.33 -5.64 12.15
C TYR A 206 25.50 -5.76 13.42
N TRP A 207 24.37 -6.44 13.30
CA TRP A 207 23.39 -6.59 14.35
C TRP A 207 23.33 -8.05 14.80
N TYR A 208 23.40 -8.26 16.11
CA TYR A 208 23.17 -9.56 16.70
C TYR A 208 21.77 -10.06 16.35
N HIS A 209 21.61 -11.36 16.16
CA HIS A 209 20.31 -11.97 15.95
C HIS A 209 19.33 -11.67 17.10
N ALA A 210 19.79 -11.81 18.35
CA ALA A 210 18.94 -11.58 19.53
C ALA A 210 19.73 -11.28 20.81
N VAL A 211 18.97 -10.89 21.85
CA VAL A 211 19.41 -11.00 23.26
C VAL A 211 18.45 -11.86 24.06
N ASN A 212 18.99 -12.65 25.00
CA ASN A 212 18.20 -13.28 26.05
C ASN A 212 18.35 -12.47 27.34
N VAL A 213 17.26 -11.87 27.81
CA VAL A 213 17.24 -11.00 29.00
C VAL A 213 16.90 -11.83 30.24
N ARG A 214 17.84 -12.01 31.16
CA ARG A 214 17.63 -12.82 32.37
C ARG A 214 16.87 -12.02 33.44
N ALA A 215 16.29 -12.74 34.41
CA ALA A 215 15.48 -12.14 35.48
C ALA A 215 16.27 -11.17 36.38
N ASP A 216 17.60 -11.31 36.44
CA ASP A 216 18.50 -10.40 37.17
C ASP A 216 18.95 -9.18 36.34
N GLY A 217 18.42 -9.04 35.11
CA GLY A 217 18.77 -7.97 34.18
C GLY A 217 20.03 -8.22 33.35
N THR A 218 20.70 -9.36 33.52
CA THR A 218 21.87 -9.69 32.68
C THR A 218 21.45 -10.20 31.31
N GLU A 219 22.28 -9.96 30.30
CA GLU A 219 21.98 -10.30 28.91
C GLU A 219 22.98 -11.30 28.35
N GLN A 220 22.48 -12.24 27.56
CA GLN A 220 23.28 -13.07 26.67
C GLN A 220 23.03 -12.63 25.23
N LYS A 221 24.06 -12.10 24.56
CA LYS A 221 24.01 -11.80 23.12
C LYS A 221 24.03 -13.11 22.33
N ILE A 222 23.19 -13.18 21.30
CA ILE A 222 23.13 -14.27 20.34
C ILE A 222 23.53 -13.68 19.01
N PHE A 223 24.75 -13.98 18.57
CA PHE A 223 25.33 -13.33 17.40
C PHE A 223 24.79 -13.92 16.09
N SER A 224 25.05 -15.20 15.83
CA SER A 224 24.55 -15.89 14.65
C SER A 224 23.06 -16.22 14.78
N SER A 225 22.39 -16.40 13.65
CA SER A 225 20.99 -16.75 13.62
C SER A 225 20.76 -18.12 14.27
N GLU A 226 19.72 -18.21 15.09
CA GLU A 226 19.21 -19.48 15.62
C GLU A 226 17.90 -19.90 14.92
N PHE A 227 17.55 -19.26 13.79
CA PHE A 227 16.40 -19.64 12.99
C PHE A 227 16.70 -20.81 12.07
N GLY A 228 15.69 -21.64 11.81
CA GLY A 228 15.84 -22.95 11.17
C GLY A 228 16.77 -22.97 9.96
N ASP A 229 16.37 -22.31 8.86
CA ASP A 229 17.12 -22.35 7.62
C ASP A 229 18.37 -21.46 7.64
N ASP A 230 18.45 -20.49 8.56
CA ASP A 230 19.54 -19.51 8.64
C ASP A 230 20.58 -19.87 9.74
N TYR A 231 20.39 -21.03 10.38
CA TYR A 231 21.07 -21.43 11.61
C TYR A 231 22.59 -21.37 11.47
N ASP A 232 23.23 -20.74 12.47
CA ASP A 232 24.68 -20.55 12.59
C ASP A 232 25.31 -19.73 11.44
N ALA A 233 24.52 -18.86 10.81
CA ALA A 233 24.97 -17.89 9.81
C ALA A 233 24.59 -16.45 10.19
N ILE A 234 25.10 -15.47 9.43
CA ILE A 234 24.54 -14.12 9.37
C ILE A 234 23.76 -13.99 8.06
N PRO A 235 22.42 -14.12 8.08
CA PRO A 235 21.60 -13.89 6.90
C PRO A 235 21.51 -12.39 6.59
N ALA A 236 21.61 -12.03 5.30
CA ALA A 236 21.46 -10.65 4.83
C ALA A 236 20.11 -10.05 5.27
N TYR A 237 19.05 -10.87 5.21
CA TYR A 237 17.69 -10.51 5.58
C TYR A 237 17.57 -9.95 7.01
N GLU A 238 18.19 -10.60 8.01
CA GLU A 238 18.11 -10.12 9.41
C GLU A 238 18.77 -8.74 9.54
N GLN A 239 19.90 -8.54 8.86
CA GLN A 239 20.62 -7.26 8.85
C GLN A 239 19.80 -6.17 8.13
N ILE A 240 19.14 -6.51 7.02
CA ILE A 240 18.26 -5.60 6.27
C ILE A 240 17.09 -5.14 7.16
N TYR A 241 16.41 -6.07 7.83
CA TYR A 241 15.28 -5.71 8.69
C TYR A 241 15.72 -5.10 10.03
N ALA A 242 16.95 -5.31 10.49
CA ALA A 242 17.51 -4.56 11.62
C ALA A 242 17.56 -3.04 11.34
N LEU A 243 17.64 -2.63 10.06
CA LEU A 243 17.62 -1.22 9.65
C LEU A 243 16.23 -0.61 9.49
N ALA A 244 15.15 -1.41 9.43
CA ALA A 244 13.82 -0.92 9.10
C ALA A 244 13.30 0.16 10.07
N GLY A 245 13.30 -0.15 11.37
CA GLY A 245 12.89 0.77 12.43
C GLY A 245 13.82 1.96 12.59
N PRO A 246 15.15 1.76 12.73
CA PRO A 246 16.11 2.85 12.79
C PRO A 246 15.96 3.83 11.63
N THR A 247 15.88 3.36 10.39
CA THR A 247 15.78 4.25 9.22
C THR A 247 14.50 5.06 9.21
N GLN A 248 13.35 4.47 9.56
CA GLN A 248 12.10 5.21 9.66
C GLN A 248 12.13 6.22 10.83
N THR A 249 12.83 5.92 11.91
CA THR A 249 13.06 6.85 13.03
C THR A 249 13.97 8.00 12.62
N TYR A 250 15.04 7.72 11.87
CA TYR A 250 15.89 8.74 11.26
C TYR A 250 15.09 9.65 10.32
N ARG A 251 14.22 9.10 9.47
CA ARG A 251 13.36 9.89 8.59
C ARG A 251 12.46 10.88 9.34
N VAL A 252 12.05 10.54 10.57
CA VAL A 252 11.24 11.41 11.43
C VAL A 252 12.08 12.45 12.19
N THR A 253 13.28 12.06 12.65
CA THR A 253 14.05 12.80 13.66
C THR A 253 15.34 13.42 13.15
N GLY A 254 15.88 12.92 12.05
CA GLY A 254 17.20 13.28 11.54
C GLY A 254 18.35 12.91 12.49
N ASP A 255 18.21 11.98 13.44
CA ASP A 255 19.31 11.69 14.39
C ASP A 255 20.56 11.15 13.64
N PRO A 256 21.68 11.91 13.62
CA PRO A 256 22.85 11.55 12.83
C PRO A 256 23.52 10.26 13.32
N LYS A 257 23.30 9.87 14.58
CA LYS A 257 23.82 8.61 15.10
C LYS A 257 23.13 7.40 14.47
N ILE A 258 21.87 7.56 14.06
CA ILE A 258 21.14 6.51 13.35
C ILE A 258 21.65 6.42 11.91
N LEU A 259 21.85 7.56 11.24
CA LEU A 259 22.42 7.59 9.89
C LEU A 259 23.78 6.91 9.84
N HIS A 260 24.65 7.20 10.80
CA HIS A 260 25.97 6.57 10.90
C HIS A 260 25.89 5.03 11.00
N ASP A 261 24.96 4.51 11.81
CA ASP A 261 24.76 3.06 11.91
C ASP A 261 24.26 2.44 10.61
N ILE A 262 23.37 3.15 9.91
CA ILE A 262 22.86 2.72 8.60
C ILE A 262 24.00 2.69 7.58
N GLU A 263 24.81 3.74 7.49
CA GLU A 263 25.94 3.82 6.56
C GLU A 263 26.97 2.71 6.83
N MET A 264 27.31 2.44 8.09
CA MET A 264 28.20 1.33 8.45
C MET A 264 27.59 -0.05 8.16
N THR A 265 26.27 -0.23 8.29
CA THR A 265 25.62 -1.49 7.88
C THR A 265 25.52 -1.61 6.35
N VAL A 266 25.37 -0.51 5.61
CA VAL A 266 25.51 -0.51 4.14
C VAL A 266 26.92 -0.95 3.73
N ASN A 267 27.95 -0.50 4.44
CA ASN A 267 29.32 -0.98 4.23
C ASN A 267 29.45 -2.50 4.44
N LEU A 268 28.84 -3.07 5.49
CA LEU A 268 28.80 -4.52 5.69
C LEU A 268 28.24 -5.24 4.45
N PHE A 269 27.13 -4.76 3.89
CA PHE A 269 26.54 -5.34 2.68
C PHE A 269 27.50 -5.26 1.49
N ASN A 270 28.07 -4.08 1.24
CA ASN A 270 28.96 -3.86 0.10
C ASN A 270 30.29 -4.61 0.20
N GLN A 271 30.81 -4.80 1.42
CA GLN A 271 32.11 -5.46 1.63
C GLN A 271 31.99 -6.99 1.67
N HIS A 272 30.89 -7.54 2.21
CA HIS A 272 30.82 -8.97 2.55
C HIS A 272 29.66 -9.73 1.89
N PHE A 273 28.55 -9.06 1.57
CA PHE A 273 27.40 -9.71 0.92
C PHE A 273 27.37 -9.49 -0.60
N LEU A 274 27.84 -8.34 -1.09
CA LEU A 274 27.91 -8.04 -2.52
C LEU A 274 28.84 -9.04 -3.21
N ASP A 275 28.36 -9.68 -4.28
CA ASP A 275 29.17 -10.53 -5.14
C ASP A 275 30.03 -9.62 -6.05
N PRO A 276 31.37 -9.58 -5.86
CA PRO A 276 32.23 -8.69 -6.64
C PRO A 276 32.54 -9.24 -8.04
N SER A 277 32.06 -10.43 -8.37
CA SER A 277 32.23 -11.02 -9.70
C SER A 277 31.32 -10.34 -10.74
N GLU A 278 31.51 -10.69 -12.01
CA GLU A 278 30.63 -10.24 -13.10
C GLU A 278 29.17 -10.71 -12.92
N GLN A 279 28.90 -11.69 -12.04
CA GLN A 279 27.55 -12.14 -11.75
C GLN A 279 26.75 -11.12 -10.94
N GLY A 280 27.41 -10.30 -10.10
CA GLY A 280 26.76 -9.26 -9.29
C GLY A 280 25.65 -9.75 -8.34
N GLY A 281 24.90 -8.82 -7.76
CA GLY A 281 23.89 -9.08 -6.74
C GLY A 281 24.50 -9.41 -5.36
N PHE A 282 23.66 -9.87 -4.43
CA PHE A 282 24.06 -10.08 -3.05
C PHE A 282 23.85 -11.53 -2.63
N PHE A 283 24.88 -12.13 -2.03
CA PHE A 283 24.77 -13.39 -1.32
C PHE A 283 23.77 -13.27 -0.16
N SER A 284 23.12 -14.39 0.13
CA SER A 284 22.08 -14.44 1.16
C SER A 284 22.63 -14.60 2.57
N HIS A 285 23.83 -15.14 2.71
CA HIS A 285 24.42 -15.49 4.00
C HIS A 285 25.93 -15.30 3.97
N ILE A 286 26.49 -14.94 5.13
CA ILE A 286 27.92 -14.95 5.40
C ILE A 286 28.22 -15.70 6.70
N ASP A 287 29.42 -16.26 6.79
CA ASP A 287 29.93 -16.92 8.00
C ASP A 287 30.18 -15.90 9.12
N PRO A 288 29.65 -16.11 10.34
CA PRO A 288 29.85 -15.19 11.46
C PRO A 288 31.31 -14.95 11.85
N ILE A 289 32.22 -15.87 11.52
CA ILE A 289 33.64 -15.77 11.90
C ILE A 289 34.48 -15.10 10.81
N THR A 290 34.24 -15.42 9.55
CA THR A 290 35.08 -14.98 8.42
C THR A 290 34.42 -13.94 7.53
N PHE A 291 33.13 -13.68 7.72
CA PHE A 291 32.25 -12.93 6.81
C PHE A 291 32.31 -13.40 5.35
N SER A 292 32.72 -14.64 5.13
CA SER A 292 32.78 -15.23 3.80
C SER A 292 31.45 -15.88 3.42
N PRO A 293 30.89 -15.59 2.24
CA PRO A 293 29.74 -16.31 1.70
C PRO A 293 30.13 -17.72 1.18
N TYR A 294 31.42 -18.03 1.12
CA TYR A 294 31.97 -19.28 0.59
C TYR A 294 32.38 -20.30 1.66
N SER A 295 32.19 -19.97 2.93
CA SER A 295 32.56 -20.85 4.04
C SER A 295 31.75 -22.15 4.02
N ASP A 296 32.40 -23.28 4.26
CA ASP A 296 31.75 -24.59 4.27
C ASP A 296 30.73 -24.74 5.41
N VAL A 297 30.87 -23.93 6.48
CA VAL A 297 29.96 -23.93 7.64
C VAL A 297 28.53 -23.52 7.25
N LEU A 298 28.38 -22.73 6.18
CA LEU A 298 27.08 -22.28 5.67
C LEU A 298 26.25 -23.42 5.05
N GLY A 299 26.86 -24.57 4.78
CA GLY A 299 26.17 -25.75 4.25
C GLY A 299 25.35 -25.44 3.00
N HIS A 300 24.02 -25.59 3.10
CA HIS A 300 23.10 -25.39 1.97
C HIS A 300 22.92 -23.91 1.59
N ASN A 301 23.33 -22.96 2.43
CA ASN A 301 23.29 -21.51 2.17
C ASN A 301 24.57 -20.95 1.53
N ARG A 302 25.61 -21.78 1.42
CA ARG A 302 26.90 -21.39 0.84
C ARG A 302 26.73 -20.88 -0.60
N ALA A 303 27.20 -19.65 -0.85
CA ALA A 303 27.18 -18.98 -2.14
C ALA A 303 25.80 -18.99 -2.84
N LYS A 304 24.73 -18.70 -2.07
CA LYS A 304 23.35 -18.60 -2.57
C LYS A 304 22.88 -17.16 -2.67
N LYS A 305 22.02 -16.88 -3.64
CA LYS A 305 21.34 -15.59 -3.83
C LYS A 305 19.82 -15.82 -3.78
N ASN A 306 19.05 -14.84 -3.29
CA ASN A 306 17.60 -14.99 -3.20
C ASN A 306 16.87 -13.63 -3.25
N TRP A 307 15.54 -13.67 -3.28
CA TRP A 307 14.70 -12.48 -3.13
C TRP A 307 15.11 -11.62 -1.92
N ASN A 308 15.29 -12.26 -0.75
CA ASN A 308 15.53 -11.56 0.49
C ASN A 308 16.88 -10.82 0.54
N SER A 309 17.90 -11.30 -0.18
CA SER A 309 19.22 -10.67 -0.22
C SER A 309 19.32 -9.57 -1.26
N VAL A 310 18.41 -9.53 -2.23
CA VAL A 310 18.43 -8.53 -3.32
C VAL A 310 17.29 -7.52 -3.13
N GLY A 311 16.05 -8.00 -3.12
CA GLY A 311 14.86 -7.17 -3.18
C GLY A 311 14.43 -6.58 -1.85
N ASP A 312 14.68 -7.25 -0.71
CA ASP A 312 14.22 -6.73 0.59
C ASP A 312 14.96 -5.45 1.03
N HIS A 313 16.15 -5.16 0.48
CA HIS A 313 16.84 -3.88 0.70
C HIS A 313 15.93 -2.68 0.44
N ALA A 314 15.18 -2.72 -0.67
CA ALA A 314 14.36 -1.61 -1.12
C ALA A 314 13.25 -1.22 -0.13
N PRO A 315 12.26 -2.10 0.18
CA PRO A 315 11.16 -1.75 1.07
C PRO A 315 11.59 -1.60 2.53
N ALA A 316 12.56 -2.39 3.00
CA ALA A 316 12.86 -2.43 4.44
C ALA A 316 13.48 -1.12 4.94
N TYR A 317 14.45 -0.56 4.20
CA TYR A 317 15.13 0.66 4.64
C TYR A 317 15.54 1.59 3.51
N LEU A 318 15.98 1.07 2.37
CA LEU A 318 16.70 1.88 1.38
C LEU A 318 15.83 2.95 0.72
N ILE A 319 14.54 2.67 0.47
CA ILE A 319 13.57 3.69 0.03
C ILE A 319 13.40 4.79 1.08
N ASN A 320 13.24 4.43 2.36
CA ASN A 320 13.08 5.42 3.43
C ASN A 320 14.36 6.22 3.68
N LEU A 321 15.53 5.61 3.50
CA LEU A 321 16.83 6.27 3.57
C LEU A 321 16.99 7.29 2.45
N TRP A 322 16.65 6.91 1.21
CA TRP A 322 16.63 7.85 0.09
C TRP A 322 15.62 8.98 0.33
N LEU A 323 14.39 8.68 0.77
CA LEU A 323 13.38 9.70 1.09
C LEU A 323 13.86 10.67 2.19
N ALA A 324 14.68 10.21 3.14
CA ALA A 324 15.20 11.05 4.21
C ALA A 324 16.40 11.91 3.78
N THR A 325 17.20 11.45 2.81
CA THR A 325 18.52 12.04 2.50
C THR A 325 18.62 12.66 1.11
N GLY A 326 17.84 12.18 0.14
CA GLY A 326 17.94 12.56 -1.27
C GLY A 326 19.27 12.18 -1.95
N LYS A 327 20.15 11.39 -1.31
CA LYS A 327 21.48 11.06 -1.85
C LYS A 327 21.35 10.08 -3.03
N ASP A 328 22.01 10.40 -4.14
CA ASP A 328 22.00 9.59 -5.37
C ASP A 328 22.58 8.19 -5.18
N GLU A 329 23.53 8.00 -4.26
CA GLU A 329 24.13 6.67 -4.00
C GLU A 329 23.11 5.63 -3.54
N TYR A 330 22.07 6.05 -2.80
CA TYR A 330 21.00 5.15 -2.38
C TYR A 330 20.00 4.89 -3.51
N ALA A 331 19.81 5.86 -4.41
CA ALA A 331 19.03 5.66 -5.63
C ALA A 331 19.75 4.73 -6.62
N ASP A 332 21.08 4.84 -6.74
CA ASP A 332 21.94 3.93 -7.52
C ASP A 332 21.87 2.51 -6.95
N PHE A 333 21.93 2.37 -5.62
CA PHE A 333 21.77 1.07 -4.97
C PHE A 333 20.37 0.50 -5.25
N LEU A 334 19.29 1.26 -5.06
CA LEU A 334 17.94 0.80 -5.41
C LEU A 334 17.87 0.33 -6.87
N GLU A 335 18.35 1.13 -7.80
CA GLU A 335 18.36 0.81 -9.23
C GLU A 335 19.09 -0.51 -9.50
N SER A 336 20.26 -0.72 -8.89
CA SER A 336 21.01 -1.97 -9.04
C SER A 336 20.23 -3.21 -8.56
N THR A 337 19.44 -3.08 -7.48
CA THR A 337 18.63 -4.19 -6.98
C THR A 337 17.50 -4.53 -7.95
N PHE A 338 16.86 -3.52 -8.55
CA PHE A 338 15.76 -3.72 -9.50
C PHE A 338 16.23 -4.17 -10.88
N ASP A 339 17.39 -3.70 -11.35
CA ASP A 339 18.04 -4.22 -12.55
C ASP A 339 18.38 -5.71 -12.38
N THR A 340 18.87 -6.10 -11.20
CA THR A 340 19.12 -7.51 -10.87
C THR A 340 17.83 -8.33 -10.86
N ILE A 341 16.75 -7.80 -10.26
CA ILE A 341 15.44 -8.46 -10.24
C ILE A 341 14.92 -8.65 -11.67
N GLU A 342 14.92 -7.60 -12.48
CA GLU A 342 14.46 -7.64 -13.88
C GLU A 342 15.23 -8.68 -14.69
N ALA A 343 16.55 -8.76 -14.51
CA ALA A 343 17.41 -9.66 -15.27
C ALA A 343 17.24 -11.14 -14.92
N HIS A 344 16.97 -11.48 -13.64
CA HIS A 344 17.11 -12.86 -13.15
C HIS A 344 15.84 -13.49 -12.57
N PHE A 345 14.88 -12.70 -12.10
CA PHE A 345 13.68 -13.23 -11.42
C PHE A 345 12.58 -13.71 -12.37
N PRO A 346 12.34 -13.10 -13.54
CA PRO A 346 11.35 -13.59 -14.49
C PRO A 346 11.63 -15.02 -14.98
N ASP A 347 10.64 -15.91 -14.91
CA ASP A 347 10.69 -17.27 -15.46
C ASP A 347 9.41 -17.58 -16.28
N TYR A 348 8.88 -16.57 -16.98
CA TYR A 348 7.54 -16.62 -17.58
C TYR A 348 7.37 -17.61 -18.74
N ASP A 349 8.47 -18.12 -19.29
CA ASP A 349 8.43 -19.19 -20.29
C ASP A 349 8.11 -20.56 -19.66
N ASN A 350 8.39 -20.73 -18.35
CA ASN A 350 8.20 -22.00 -17.64
C ASN A 350 7.15 -21.93 -16.52
N SER A 351 6.92 -20.75 -15.94
CA SER A 351 6.01 -20.55 -14.81
C SER A 351 5.34 -19.17 -14.82
N PRO A 352 4.09 -19.04 -14.35
CA PRO A 352 3.48 -17.72 -14.15
C PRO A 352 4.09 -16.93 -12.97
N PHE A 353 5.00 -17.52 -12.19
CA PHE A 353 5.62 -16.91 -11.01
C PHE A 353 7.10 -16.61 -11.23
N VAL A 354 7.63 -15.64 -10.49
CA VAL A 354 9.08 -15.35 -10.44
C VAL A 354 9.89 -16.43 -9.71
N GLN A 355 11.17 -16.55 -10.06
CA GLN A 355 12.19 -17.27 -9.28
C GLN A 355 12.70 -16.43 -8.12
N GLU A 356 12.89 -17.07 -6.98
CA GLU A 356 13.22 -16.40 -5.71
C GLU A 356 14.51 -16.95 -5.09
N ARG A 357 15.05 -18.06 -5.61
CA ARG A 357 16.19 -18.79 -5.06
C ARG A 357 17.16 -19.16 -6.17
N PHE A 358 18.43 -18.83 -5.99
CA PHE A 358 19.44 -18.95 -7.02
C PHE A 358 20.75 -19.48 -6.45
N HIS A 359 21.48 -20.20 -7.30
CA HIS A 359 22.91 -20.41 -7.10
C HIS A 359 23.68 -19.11 -7.41
N GLU A 360 24.97 -19.10 -7.11
CA GLU A 360 25.88 -17.97 -7.37
C GLU A 360 25.81 -17.45 -8.81
N ASP A 361 25.65 -18.35 -9.78
CA ASP A 361 25.60 -18.06 -11.22
C ASP A 361 24.21 -17.71 -11.75
N TRP A 362 23.26 -17.41 -10.85
CA TRP A 362 21.85 -17.14 -11.17
C TRP A 362 21.07 -18.33 -11.77
N SER A 363 21.63 -19.54 -11.76
CA SER A 363 20.82 -20.73 -12.05
C SER A 363 19.80 -20.97 -10.93
N HIS A 364 18.60 -21.43 -11.30
CA HIS A 364 17.48 -21.59 -10.36
C HIS A 364 17.79 -22.70 -9.35
N ASP A 365 17.67 -22.40 -8.05
CA ASP A 365 17.71 -23.41 -7.00
C ASP A 365 16.30 -23.90 -6.69
N ALA A 366 15.91 -24.99 -7.34
CA ALA A 366 14.61 -25.64 -7.16
C ALA A 366 14.57 -26.64 -5.98
N THR A 367 15.64 -26.74 -5.19
CA THR A 367 15.80 -27.77 -4.15
C THR A 367 15.98 -27.20 -2.74
N TRP A 368 15.95 -25.87 -2.60
CA TRP A 368 16.24 -25.17 -1.36
C TRP A 368 15.16 -25.39 -0.27
N GLY A 369 15.57 -25.92 0.89
CA GLY A 369 14.81 -25.87 2.15
C GLY A 369 13.33 -26.28 2.05
N TRP A 370 12.44 -25.54 2.72
CA TRP A 370 11.00 -25.74 2.58
C TRP A 370 10.45 -25.24 1.24
N GLN A 371 11.13 -24.27 0.61
CA GLN A 371 10.60 -23.58 -0.56
C GLN A 371 10.65 -24.48 -1.80
N GLN A 372 11.66 -25.32 -1.96
CA GLN A 372 11.80 -26.22 -3.12
C GLN A 372 11.49 -25.46 -4.43
N ASN A 373 10.74 -26.06 -5.38
CA ASN A 373 10.25 -25.38 -6.58
C ASN A 373 8.86 -24.76 -6.38
N ARG A 374 8.66 -24.02 -5.28
CA ARG A 374 7.37 -23.38 -4.96
C ARG A 374 7.46 -21.87 -5.11
N ALA A 375 6.30 -21.24 -5.28
CA ALA A 375 6.18 -19.81 -5.51
C ALA A 375 5.43 -19.14 -4.37
N VAL A 376 6.00 -18.07 -3.83
CA VAL A 376 5.34 -17.23 -2.82
C VAL A 376 4.57 -16.12 -3.53
N VAL A 377 3.24 -16.14 -3.43
CA VAL A 377 2.37 -15.17 -4.14
C VAL A 377 2.69 -13.73 -3.70
N GLY A 378 2.94 -13.54 -2.41
CA GLY A 378 3.25 -12.23 -1.85
C GLY A 378 4.51 -11.60 -2.45
N HIS A 379 5.55 -12.39 -2.72
CA HIS A 379 6.81 -11.87 -3.28
C HIS A 379 6.65 -11.39 -4.72
N ASN A 380 5.82 -12.06 -5.53
CA ASN A 380 5.50 -11.59 -6.88
C ASN A 380 4.87 -10.19 -6.81
N LEU A 381 3.80 -10.03 -6.02
CA LEU A 381 3.12 -8.75 -5.88
C LEU A 381 4.06 -7.70 -5.26
N LYS A 382 4.90 -8.10 -4.30
CA LYS A 382 5.94 -7.26 -3.69
C LYS A 382 6.88 -6.69 -4.74
N ILE A 383 7.37 -7.52 -5.67
CA ILE A 383 8.19 -7.07 -6.81
C ILE A 383 7.46 -6.03 -7.63
N ALA A 384 6.21 -6.30 -8.03
CA ALA A 384 5.45 -5.42 -8.92
C ALA A 384 5.34 -3.98 -8.37
N TRP A 385 4.95 -3.83 -7.10
CA TRP A 385 4.74 -2.51 -6.53
C TRP A 385 6.05 -1.79 -6.16
N ASN A 386 7.11 -2.55 -5.88
CA ASN A 386 8.44 -1.99 -5.69
C ASN A 386 9.06 -1.51 -7.00
N LEU A 387 8.87 -2.23 -8.11
CA LEU A 387 9.25 -1.78 -9.45
C LEU A 387 8.53 -0.48 -9.83
N MET A 388 7.25 -0.32 -9.47
CA MET A 388 6.55 0.95 -9.69
C MET A 388 7.16 2.11 -8.91
N ARG A 389 7.56 1.89 -7.64
CA ARG A 389 8.31 2.91 -6.88
C ARG A 389 9.63 3.25 -7.57
N MET A 390 10.38 2.25 -8.03
CA MET A 390 11.62 2.51 -8.76
C MET A 390 11.38 3.24 -10.08
N TYR A 391 10.33 2.88 -10.82
CA TYR A 391 9.92 3.55 -12.06
C TYR A 391 9.62 5.04 -11.83
N HIS A 392 8.98 5.39 -10.73
CA HIS A 392 8.73 6.79 -10.37
C HIS A 392 10.01 7.55 -10.00
N LEU A 393 11.02 6.87 -9.46
CA LEU A 393 12.32 7.46 -9.13
C LEU A 393 13.21 7.62 -10.37
N ARG A 394 13.46 6.52 -11.08
CA ARG A 394 14.24 6.47 -12.33
C ARG A 394 13.47 5.66 -13.38
N PRO A 395 12.75 6.34 -14.28
CA PRO A 395 11.90 5.67 -15.25
C PRO A 395 12.69 4.76 -16.20
N LYS A 396 12.43 3.45 -16.13
CA LYS A 396 12.77 2.47 -17.16
C LYS A 396 11.51 1.77 -17.63
N GLN A 397 11.35 1.66 -18.94
CA GLN A 397 10.16 1.04 -19.52
C GLN A 397 10.03 -0.43 -19.12
N SER A 398 11.15 -1.13 -18.97
CA SER A 398 11.17 -2.52 -18.52
C SER A 398 10.62 -2.73 -17.10
N TYR A 399 10.77 -1.75 -16.20
CA TYR A 399 10.23 -1.84 -14.84
C TYR A 399 8.71 -1.86 -14.82
N ILE A 400 8.08 -0.93 -15.54
CA ILE A 400 6.62 -0.86 -15.63
C ILE A 400 6.06 -2.07 -16.38
N GLU A 401 6.70 -2.50 -17.47
CA GLU A 401 6.30 -3.70 -18.23
C GLU A 401 6.32 -4.96 -17.35
N LEU A 402 7.36 -5.14 -16.53
CA LEU A 402 7.43 -6.27 -15.61
C LEU A 402 6.41 -6.15 -14.47
N ALA A 403 6.20 -4.96 -13.92
CA ALA A 403 5.20 -4.72 -12.88
C ALA A 403 3.77 -5.03 -13.36
N GLU A 404 3.37 -4.53 -14.53
CA GLU A 404 2.06 -4.81 -15.14
C GLU A 404 1.92 -6.29 -15.51
N LYS A 405 2.97 -6.91 -16.06
CA LYS A 405 2.96 -8.36 -16.36
C LYS A 405 2.68 -9.20 -15.12
N ILE A 406 3.32 -8.89 -13.98
CA ILE A 406 3.03 -9.56 -12.71
C ILE A 406 1.58 -9.30 -12.29
N ALA A 407 1.17 -8.03 -12.30
CA ALA A 407 -0.16 -7.60 -11.86
C ALA A 407 -1.30 -8.26 -12.66
N ASP A 408 -1.08 -8.54 -13.95
CA ASP A 408 -2.05 -9.18 -14.83
C ASP A 408 -2.12 -10.69 -14.63
N ILE A 409 -0.98 -11.33 -14.35
CA ILE A 409 -0.91 -12.79 -14.18
C ILE A 409 -1.43 -13.21 -12.80
N MET A 410 -0.99 -12.52 -11.73
CA MET A 410 -1.22 -12.94 -10.35
C MET A 410 -2.68 -13.19 -9.97
N PRO A 411 -3.69 -12.42 -10.42
CA PRO A 411 -5.09 -12.70 -10.11
C PRO A 411 -5.51 -14.11 -10.55
N THR A 412 -4.98 -14.61 -11.66
CA THR A 412 -5.38 -15.91 -12.22
C THR A 412 -4.82 -17.12 -11.48
N VAL A 413 -3.66 -16.96 -10.83
CA VAL A 413 -2.92 -18.08 -10.21
C VAL A 413 -2.71 -17.94 -8.71
N GLY A 414 -2.71 -16.72 -8.17
CA GLY A 414 -2.41 -16.43 -6.76
C GLY A 414 -3.58 -15.88 -5.95
N SER A 415 -4.66 -15.40 -6.58
CA SER A 415 -5.82 -14.86 -5.87
C SER A 415 -6.96 -15.89 -5.71
N ASP A 416 -7.69 -15.80 -4.60
CA ASP A 416 -8.96 -16.50 -4.44
C ASP A 416 -10.09 -15.68 -5.07
N ARG A 417 -10.30 -15.82 -6.38
CA ARG A 417 -11.32 -15.04 -7.11
C ARG A 417 -12.76 -15.33 -6.68
N GLN A 418 -13.00 -16.39 -5.88
CA GLN A 418 -14.32 -16.69 -5.31
C GLN A 418 -14.56 -15.96 -3.99
N ARG A 419 -13.55 -15.92 -3.10
CA ARG A 419 -13.69 -15.46 -1.72
C ARG A 419 -12.99 -14.12 -1.45
N GLY A 420 -12.16 -13.66 -2.37
CA GLY A 420 -11.25 -12.54 -2.17
C GLY A 420 -9.98 -12.96 -1.42
N GLY A 421 -8.98 -12.08 -1.48
CA GLY A 421 -7.66 -12.27 -0.86
C GLY A 421 -6.71 -13.14 -1.68
N TRP A 422 -5.47 -13.20 -1.20
CA TRP A 422 -4.32 -13.81 -1.86
C TRP A 422 -3.86 -15.05 -1.11
N TYR A 423 -3.63 -16.14 -1.82
CA TYR A 423 -3.13 -17.39 -1.26
C TYR A 423 -1.67 -17.28 -0.81
N ASP A 424 -1.24 -18.25 0.00
CA ASP A 424 0.10 -18.29 0.56
C ASP A 424 1.17 -18.73 -0.45
N VAL A 425 1.37 -20.05 -0.58
CA VAL A 425 2.37 -20.65 -1.45
C VAL A 425 1.71 -21.60 -2.45
N MET A 426 2.15 -21.50 -3.71
CA MET A 426 1.67 -22.27 -4.84
C MET A 426 2.76 -23.18 -5.40
N GLU A 427 2.38 -24.37 -5.88
CA GLU A 427 3.24 -25.19 -6.74
C GLU A 427 3.49 -24.44 -8.05
N ARG A 428 4.76 -24.24 -8.37
CA ARG A 428 5.19 -23.36 -9.46
C ARG A 428 4.90 -23.94 -10.85
N SER A 429 4.89 -25.25 -10.97
CA SER A 429 4.68 -25.99 -12.22
C SER A 429 3.39 -26.80 -12.15
N LEU A 430 2.81 -27.06 -13.33
CA LEU A 430 1.68 -27.98 -13.48
C LEU A 430 2.20 -29.40 -13.76
N GLU A 431 1.71 -30.38 -13.00
CA GLU A 431 1.95 -31.78 -13.33
C GLU A 431 1.10 -32.23 -14.54
N PRO A 432 1.48 -33.31 -15.27
CA PRO A 432 0.71 -33.81 -16.39
C PRO A 432 -0.78 -34.02 -16.07
N GLY A 433 -1.65 -33.38 -16.85
CA GLY A 433 -3.10 -33.43 -16.69
C GLY A 433 -3.68 -32.44 -15.66
N GLN A 434 -2.87 -31.58 -15.05
CA GLN A 434 -3.35 -30.49 -14.20
C GLN A 434 -3.63 -29.22 -15.01
N GLU A 435 -4.77 -28.59 -14.72
CA GLU A 435 -5.18 -27.30 -15.33
C GLU A 435 -4.98 -26.11 -14.38
N LYS A 436 -4.67 -26.37 -13.10
CA LYS A 436 -4.51 -25.34 -12.06
C LYS A 436 -3.31 -25.66 -11.17
N HIS A 437 -2.52 -24.63 -10.87
CA HIS A 437 -1.46 -24.70 -9.88
C HIS A 437 -2.05 -25.09 -8.53
N ARG A 438 -1.33 -25.94 -7.78
CA ARG A 438 -1.81 -26.48 -6.51
C ARG A 438 -1.36 -25.59 -5.37
N LEU A 439 -2.23 -25.43 -4.37
CA LEU A 439 -1.84 -24.88 -3.08
C LEU A 439 -0.92 -25.90 -2.41
N VAL A 440 0.22 -25.45 -1.87
CA VAL A 440 1.24 -26.39 -1.38
C VAL A 440 0.78 -27.14 -0.13
N TRP A 441 0.37 -26.41 0.91
CA TRP A 441 -0.02 -27.02 2.20
C TRP A 441 -1.48 -26.78 2.55
N HIS A 442 -2.02 -25.62 2.18
CA HIS A 442 -3.33 -25.15 2.62
C HIS A 442 -3.83 -23.98 1.77
N ASP A 443 -5.11 -23.63 1.94
CA ASP A 443 -5.79 -22.50 1.30
C ASP A 443 -5.88 -21.25 2.19
N ARG A 444 -5.16 -21.24 3.32
CA ARG A 444 -5.06 -20.10 4.24
C ARG A 444 -4.43 -18.88 3.56
N LYS A 445 -4.68 -17.72 4.15
CA LYS A 445 -4.25 -16.42 3.65
C LYS A 445 -3.54 -15.69 4.78
N ALA A 446 -2.30 -15.27 4.52
CA ALA A 446 -1.45 -14.58 5.49
C ALA A 446 -1.58 -13.06 5.38
N TRP A 447 -1.56 -12.39 6.53
CA TRP A 447 -1.77 -10.94 6.64
C TRP A 447 -0.77 -10.14 5.79
N TRP A 448 0.51 -10.54 5.80
CA TRP A 448 1.59 -9.84 5.11
C TRP A 448 1.43 -9.92 3.59
N GLN A 449 0.92 -11.03 3.06
CA GLN A 449 0.68 -11.18 1.63
C GLN A 449 -0.53 -10.36 1.17
N GLN A 450 -1.53 -10.20 2.04
CA GLN A 450 -2.65 -9.33 1.72
C GLN A 450 -2.19 -7.89 1.56
N GLU A 451 -1.26 -7.43 2.40
CA GLU A 451 -0.63 -6.12 2.22
C GLU A 451 0.05 -6.02 0.86
N GLN A 452 0.88 -6.99 0.47
CA GLN A 452 1.61 -6.90 -0.81
C GLN A 452 0.65 -6.77 -2.00
N GLY A 453 -0.45 -7.51 -2.00
CA GLY A 453 -1.49 -7.38 -3.02
C GLY A 453 -2.21 -6.03 -2.97
N ILE A 454 -2.60 -5.57 -1.78
CA ILE A 454 -3.28 -4.27 -1.63
C ILE A 454 -2.40 -3.13 -2.14
N LEU A 455 -1.15 -3.06 -1.68
CA LEU A 455 -0.23 -1.98 -2.04
C LEU A 455 0.11 -1.99 -3.53
N ALA A 456 0.25 -3.18 -4.14
CA ALA A 456 0.45 -3.30 -5.58
C ALA A 456 -0.68 -2.69 -6.39
N TYR A 457 -1.92 -3.13 -6.14
CA TYR A 457 -3.03 -2.63 -6.94
C TYR A 457 -3.41 -1.19 -6.61
N LEU A 458 -3.20 -0.71 -5.38
CA LEU A 458 -3.39 0.71 -5.06
C LEU A 458 -2.38 1.60 -5.79
N LEU A 459 -1.10 1.24 -5.79
CA LEU A 459 -0.06 2.02 -6.46
C LEU A 459 -0.24 1.98 -7.97
N LEU A 460 -0.48 0.80 -8.57
CA LEU A 460 -0.77 0.67 -10.00
C LEU A 460 -2.00 1.50 -10.40
N THR A 461 -3.09 1.43 -9.65
CA THR A 461 -4.28 2.28 -9.88
C THR A 461 -3.91 3.76 -9.87
N GLY A 462 -3.14 4.20 -8.88
CA GLY A 462 -2.72 5.58 -8.74
C GLY A 462 -1.72 6.08 -9.79
N SER A 463 -1.06 5.15 -10.50
CA SER A 463 0.05 5.45 -11.43
C SER A 463 -0.36 5.34 -12.89
N VAL A 464 -1.07 4.27 -13.28
CA VAL A 464 -1.47 4.00 -14.68
C VAL A 464 -2.97 4.16 -14.93
N GLY A 465 -3.81 4.12 -13.88
CA GLY A 465 -5.23 4.47 -13.99
C GLY A 465 -6.14 3.40 -14.60
N GLU A 466 -5.75 2.12 -14.59
CA GLU A 466 -6.60 1.04 -15.12
C GLU A 466 -7.76 0.66 -14.18
N ALA A 467 -8.95 0.48 -14.76
CA ALA A 467 -10.15 0.15 -13.99
C ALA A 467 -10.08 -1.24 -13.33
N GLU A 468 -9.40 -2.21 -13.94
CA GLU A 468 -9.26 -3.55 -13.36
C GLU A 468 -8.34 -3.53 -12.13
N TYR A 469 -7.25 -2.77 -12.16
CA TYR A 469 -6.40 -2.58 -10.98
C TYR A 469 -7.15 -1.91 -9.84
N GLN A 470 -8.00 -0.91 -10.13
CA GLN A 470 -8.84 -0.30 -9.10
C GLN A 470 -9.82 -1.31 -8.49
N LYS A 471 -10.41 -2.16 -9.32
CA LYS A 471 -11.28 -3.26 -8.88
C LYS A 471 -10.51 -4.23 -7.97
N LEU A 472 -9.34 -4.71 -8.39
CA LEU A 472 -8.51 -5.64 -7.61
C LEU A 472 -8.02 -5.04 -6.28
N ALA A 473 -7.69 -3.75 -6.27
CA ALA A 473 -7.34 -3.01 -5.06
C ALA A 473 -8.52 -3.01 -4.08
N ARG A 474 -9.71 -2.62 -4.54
CA ARG A 474 -10.93 -2.56 -3.70
C ARG A 474 -11.32 -3.93 -3.17
N GLU A 475 -11.24 -4.97 -3.98
CA GLU A 475 -11.53 -6.36 -3.56
C GLU A 475 -10.54 -6.83 -2.48
N SER A 476 -9.25 -6.55 -2.66
CA SER A 476 -8.20 -6.93 -1.71
C SER A 476 -8.34 -6.18 -0.38
N VAL A 477 -8.57 -4.87 -0.43
CA VAL A 477 -8.78 -4.03 0.76
C VAL A 477 -10.05 -4.45 1.51
N ALA A 478 -11.13 -4.74 0.77
CA ALA A 478 -12.38 -5.23 1.35
C ALA A 478 -12.17 -6.54 2.10
N PHE A 479 -11.42 -7.50 1.52
CA PHE A 479 -11.15 -8.79 2.16
C PHE A 479 -10.33 -8.61 3.44
N TYR A 480 -9.25 -7.82 3.39
CA TYR A 480 -8.42 -7.57 4.56
C TYR A 480 -9.22 -6.94 5.72
N ASN A 481 -9.94 -5.86 5.44
CA ASN A 481 -10.69 -5.16 6.47
C ASN A 481 -11.86 -6.00 7.00
N ALA A 482 -12.45 -6.90 6.20
CA ALA A 482 -13.53 -7.75 6.68
C ALA A 482 -13.04 -8.87 7.61
N TRP A 483 -11.86 -9.44 7.36
CA TRP A 483 -11.50 -10.75 7.92
C TRP A 483 -10.21 -10.78 8.76
N PHE A 484 -9.30 -9.82 8.63
CA PHE A 484 -8.03 -9.83 9.37
C PHE A 484 -8.04 -9.03 10.67
N LEU A 485 -8.95 -8.07 10.81
CA LEU A 485 -9.01 -7.21 11.99
C LEU A 485 -9.61 -7.96 13.18
N ASP A 486 -8.92 -7.95 14.31
CA ASP A 486 -9.42 -8.55 15.55
C ASP A 486 -10.11 -7.48 16.39
N TYR A 487 -11.43 -7.36 16.22
CA TYR A 487 -12.23 -6.33 16.87
C TYR A 487 -12.39 -6.51 18.39
N GLU A 488 -12.07 -7.70 18.92
CA GLU A 488 -12.23 -8.01 20.35
C GLU A 488 -10.94 -7.71 21.12
N SER A 489 -9.79 -8.18 20.60
CA SER A 489 -8.50 -8.04 21.28
C SER A 489 -7.61 -6.93 20.74
N GLY A 490 -7.87 -6.46 19.52
CA GLY A 490 -6.99 -5.56 18.79
C GLY A 490 -5.94 -6.28 17.94
N GLY A 491 -5.23 -5.51 17.12
CA GLY A 491 -4.25 -6.04 16.17
C GLY A 491 -4.91 -6.78 15.01
N VAL A 492 -4.13 -7.63 14.34
CA VAL A 492 -4.55 -8.39 13.16
C VAL A 492 -4.31 -9.87 13.37
N TYR A 493 -5.11 -10.74 12.76
CA TYR A 493 -4.83 -12.18 12.77
C TYR A 493 -3.64 -12.50 11.88
N PHE A 494 -2.82 -13.48 12.27
CA PHE A 494 -1.69 -13.95 11.45
C PHE A 494 -2.25 -14.59 10.15
N ASN A 495 -3.13 -15.58 10.29
CA ASN A 495 -3.74 -16.28 9.17
C ASN A 495 -5.27 -16.30 9.30
N VAL A 496 -5.94 -16.27 8.16
CA VAL A 496 -7.36 -16.66 8.03
C VAL A 496 -7.47 -17.89 7.12
N LEU A 497 -8.50 -18.70 7.32
CA LEU A 497 -8.90 -19.73 6.36
C LEU A 497 -9.36 -19.08 5.05
N ALA A 498 -9.50 -19.87 3.97
CA ALA A 498 -9.93 -19.34 2.68
C ALA A 498 -11.24 -18.54 2.75
N ASN A 499 -12.16 -18.90 3.65
CA ASN A 499 -13.45 -18.23 3.85
C ASN A 499 -13.41 -17.03 4.81
N GLY A 500 -12.22 -16.60 5.25
CA GLY A 500 -12.05 -15.42 6.13
C GLY A 500 -12.15 -15.71 7.64
N ILE A 501 -12.44 -16.95 8.05
CA ILE A 501 -12.47 -17.30 9.48
C ILE A 501 -11.03 -17.28 10.04
N PRO A 502 -10.76 -16.66 11.20
CA PRO A 502 -9.43 -16.64 11.81
C PRO A 502 -8.89 -18.05 12.08
N TYR A 503 -7.63 -18.29 11.70
CA TYR A 503 -6.91 -19.52 12.00
C TYR A 503 -6.10 -19.35 13.29
N LEU A 504 -6.48 -20.07 14.36
CA LEU A 504 -5.97 -19.84 15.72
C LEU A 504 -5.25 -21.06 16.32
N LEU A 505 -4.56 -21.86 15.50
CA LEU A 505 -3.79 -23.02 15.97
C LEU A 505 -2.29 -22.73 16.01
N GLY A 506 -1.59 -23.40 16.93
CA GLY A 506 -0.13 -23.32 17.04
C GLY A 506 0.38 -21.90 17.32
N THR A 507 1.50 -21.54 16.69
CA THR A 507 2.14 -20.22 16.77
C THR A 507 1.43 -19.16 15.91
N GLU A 508 0.63 -19.59 14.93
CA GLU A 508 -0.12 -18.71 14.00
C GLU A 508 -1.37 -18.07 14.64
N ARG A 509 -1.55 -18.23 15.95
CA ARG A 509 -2.56 -17.50 16.73
C ARG A 509 -2.00 -16.24 17.40
N GLY A 510 -0.68 -16.10 17.44
CA GLY A 510 0.01 -15.01 18.12
C GLY A 510 -0.17 -13.68 17.41
N LYS A 511 0.00 -12.59 18.15
CA LYS A 511 0.06 -11.19 17.64
C LYS A 511 1.51 -10.67 17.56
N GLY A 512 2.45 -11.49 18.01
CA GLY A 512 3.88 -11.25 18.05
C GLY A 512 4.59 -12.59 17.96
N SER A 513 5.55 -12.69 17.06
CA SER A 513 6.44 -13.83 16.88
C SER A 513 7.65 -13.37 16.08
N HIS A 514 8.61 -14.26 15.87
CA HIS A 514 9.71 -14.01 14.95
C HIS A 514 9.25 -13.46 13.58
N SER A 515 8.15 -14.01 13.04
CA SER A 515 7.63 -13.61 11.73
C SER A 515 6.62 -12.46 11.78
N MET A 516 6.15 -12.05 12.96
CA MET A 516 5.06 -11.08 13.10
C MET A 516 5.34 -10.03 14.16
N SER A 517 5.29 -8.76 13.74
CA SER A 517 5.42 -7.58 14.59
C SER A 517 4.66 -6.40 13.96
N GLY A 518 5.02 -5.17 14.33
CA GLY A 518 4.37 -3.95 13.85
C GLY A 518 4.76 -3.46 12.44
N TYR A 519 5.43 -4.25 11.60
CA TYR A 519 5.85 -3.77 10.26
C TYR A 519 4.70 -3.78 9.25
N HIS A 520 4.32 -4.95 8.74
CA HIS A 520 3.38 -5.10 7.62
C HIS A 520 2.00 -4.46 7.85
N SER A 521 1.46 -4.51 9.07
CA SER A 521 0.14 -3.91 9.36
C SER A 521 0.18 -2.39 9.43
N PHE A 522 1.31 -1.80 9.86
CA PHE A 522 1.48 -0.35 9.92
C PHE A 522 1.90 0.21 8.56
N GLU A 523 2.78 -0.47 7.83
CA GLU A 523 3.14 -0.13 6.45
C GLU A 523 1.91 -0.17 5.54
N LEU A 524 1.08 -1.22 5.64
CA LEU A 524 -0.20 -1.29 4.95
C LEU A 524 -1.07 -0.06 5.22
N ALA A 525 -1.28 0.31 6.50
CA ALA A 525 -2.11 1.45 6.84
C ALA A 525 -1.50 2.77 6.33
N TYR A 526 -0.19 2.93 6.46
CA TYR A 526 0.54 4.10 5.99
C TYR A 526 0.46 4.30 4.49
N LEU A 527 0.88 3.30 3.72
CA LEU A 527 0.91 3.42 2.27
C LEU A 527 -0.50 3.38 1.68
N SER A 528 -1.46 2.69 2.31
CA SER A 528 -2.86 2.74 1.86
C SER A 528 -3.45 4.14 1.99
N VAL A 529 -3.20 4.89 3.07
CA VAL A 529 -3.67 6.28 3.15
C VAL A 529 -2.96 7.18 2.15
N VAL A 530 -1.65 7.00 1.96
CA VAL A 530 -0.85 7.76 1.00
C VAL A 530 -1.42 7.58 -0.41
N TYR A 531 -1.57 6.34 -0.88
CA TYR A 531 -2.06 6.07 -2.24
C TYR A 531 -3.55 6.40 -2.39
N THR A 532 -4.38 6.02 -1.43
CA THR A 532 -5.83 6.26 -1.51
C THR A 532 -6.14 7.75 -1.48
N ASN A 533 -5.56 8.52 -0.56
CA ASN A 533 -5.84 9.95 -0.44
C ASN A 533 -5.17 10.71 -1.59
N LEU A 534 -3.85 10.57 -1.76
CA LEU A 534 -3.12 11.46 -2.67
C LEU A 534 -3.27 11.07 -4.14
N LEU A 535 -3.26 9.78 -4.47
CA LEU A 535 -3.29 9.32 -5.86
C LEU A 535 -4.70 9.05 -6.38
N ILE A 536 -5.56 8.41 -5.59
CA ILE A 536 -6.85 7.88 -6.08
C ILE A 536 -8.02 8.85 -5.83
N THR A 537 -8.24 9.23 -4.56
CA THR A 537 -9.40 10.05 -4.14
C THR A 537 -9.13 11.55 -4.12
N LYS A 538 -7.87 11.94 -4.36
CA LYS A 538 -7.39 13.33 -4.43
C LYS A 538 -7.74 14.14 -3.19
N GLN A 539 -7.46 13.59 -2.02
CA GLN A 539 -7.64 14.19 -0.70
C GLN A 539 -6.30 14.60 -0.08
N PRO A 540 -6.26 15.66 0.75
CA PRO A 540 -5.06 16.06 1.46
C PRO A 540 -4.65 15.04 2.52
N LEU A 541 -3.36 15.05 2.90
CA LEU A 541 -2.80 14.24 3.98
C LEU A 541 -1.89 15.09 4.86
N ASP A 542 -2.07 15.01 6.17
CA ASP A 542 -1.17 15.64 7.14
C ASP A 542 -0.11 14.61 7.58
N LEU A 543 1.17 15.02 7.58
CA LEU A 543 2.31 14.24 8.07
C LEU A 543 3.03 14.99 9.18
N PHE A 544 3.65 14.25 10.09
CA PHE A 544 4.31 14.78 11.27
C PHE A 544 5.77 14.30 11.35
N PHE A 545 6.66 15.23 11.67
CA PHE A 545 8.08 15.00 11.86
C PHE A 545 8.54 15.67 13.16
N LYS A 546 9.67 15.23 13.71
CA LYS A 546 10.29 15.88 14.87
C LYS A 546 11.81 15.98 14.74
N PRO A 547 12.32 16.79 13.79
CA PRO A 547 13.75 16.94 13.59
C PRO A 547 14.48 17.41 14.85
N LYS A 548 15.62 16.76 15.15
CA LYS A 548 16.58 17.20 16.16
C LYS A 548 17.39 18.40 15.63
N PRO A 549 17.88 19.29 16.51
CA PRO A 549 18.79 20.36 16.14
C PRO A 549 20.00 19.87 15.35
N GLY A 550 20.17 20.36 14.12
CA GLY A 550 21.27 19.95 13.25
C GLY A 550 21.26 18.47 12.86
N GLY A 551 20.10 17.81 12.93
CA GLY A 551 19.98 16.39 12.61
C GLY A 551 20.23 16.07 11.14
N PHE A 552 19.57 16.83 10.24
CA PHE A 552 19.82 16.74 8.80
C PHE A 552 21.00 17.64 8.43
N GLU A 553 22.04 17.07 7.82
CA GLU A 553 23.31 17.75 7.53
C GLU A 553 23.15 19.00 6.64
N ASP A 554 22.18 18.97 5.72
CA ASP A 554 21.84 20.06 4.81
C ASP A 554 20.80 21.03 5.36
N GLY A 555 20.25 20.75 6.56
CA GLY A 555 19.15 21.52 7.15
C GLY A 555 17.82 21.38 6.40
N ILE A 556 17.66 20.35 5.57
CA ILE A 556 16.47 20.12 4.75
C ILE A 556 15.70 18.91 5.27
N LEU A 557 14.42 19.12 5.62
CA LEU A 557 13.48 18.03 5.87
C LEU A 557 12.73 17.71 4.58
N ARG A 558 12.96 16.50 4.06
CA ARG A 558 12.25 15.94 2.91
C ARG A 558 10.97 15.26 3.38
N VAL A 559 9.82 15.74 2.92
CA VAL A 559 8.51 15.31 3.46
C VAL A 559 7.70 14.44 2.50
N GLN A 560 8.29 14.05 1.37
CA GLN A 560 7.66 13.12 0.44
C GLN A 560 7.29 11.82 1.18
N PRO A 561 6.00 11.38 1.18
CA PRO A 561 5.56 10.24 1.97
C PRO A 561 6.03 8.88 1.44
N ASP A 562 6.15 8.74 0.13
CA ASP A 562 6.69 7.57 -0.56
C ASP A 562 7.12 7.97 -1.98
N ILE A 563 7.75 7.09 -2.75
CA ILE A 563 8.12 7.37 -4.14
C ILE A 563 6.89 7.29 -5.06
N LEU A 564 6.14 8.40 -5.11
CA LEU A 564 4.94 8.58 -5.93
C LEU A 564 5.28 9.07 -7.35
N PRO A 565 4.35 8.97 -8.32
CA PRO A 565 4.56 9.53 -9.65
C PRO A 565 5.04 11.00 -9.58
N PRO A 566 6.12 11.38 -10.30
CA PRO A 566 6.66 12.73 -10.24
C PRO A 566 5.60 13.80 -10.51
N GLY A 567 5.58 14.85 -9.67
CA GLY A 567 4.61 15.94 -9.78
C GLY A 567 3.16 15.55 -9.46
N SER A 568 2.91 14.41 -8.81
CA SER A 568 1.55 14.00 -8.40
C SER A 568 1.06 14.67 -7.11
N ILE A 569 1.97 15.22 -6.31
CA ILE A 569 1.70 15.87 -5.01
C ILE A 569 2.58 17.10 -4.81
N ARG A 570 2.21 17.96 -3.87
CA ARG A 570 2.96 19.17 -3.45
C ARG A 570 2.70 19.51 -1.99
N ILE A 571 3.56 20.30 -1.37
CA ILE A 571 3.25 20.90 -0.06
C ILE A 571 2.16 21.97 -0.23
N GLY A 572 1.11 21.87 0.58
CA GLY A 572 0.09 22.91 0.71
C GLY A 572 0.38 23.88 1.86
N GLN A 573 0.69 23.35 3.04
CA GLN A 573 0.91 24.15 4.26
C GLN A 573 1.90 23.47 5.19
N VAL A 574 2.70 24.27 5.90
CA VAL A 574 3.65 23.79 6.93
C VAL A 574 3.40 24.52 8.24
N TRP A 575 3.53 23.79 9.34
CA TRP A 575 3.57 24.34 10.69
C TRP A 575 4.81 23.84 11.41
N VAL A 576 5.52 24.75 12.09
CA VAL A 576 6.61 24.44 13.00
C VAL A 576 6.18 24.86 14.40
N ASN A 577 6.18 23.93 15.36
CA ASN A 577 5.68 24.14 16.72
C ASN A 577 4.28 24.77 16.74
N ASP A 578 3.38 24.21 15.92
CA ASP A 578 1.99 24.64 15.71
C ASP A 578 1.81 26.06 15.15
N GLN A 579 2.90 26.74 14.76
CA GLN A 579 2.86 28.04 14.08
C GLN A 579 3.03 27.90 12.57
N PRO A 580 2.27 28.63 11.74
CA PRO A 580 2.46 28.62 10.29
C PRO A 580 3.91 28.94 9.90
N TYR A 581 4.43 28.18 8.95
CA TYR A 581 5.80 28.29 8.44
C TYR A 581 5.79 28.41 6.91
N GLN A 582 6.77 29.10 6.33
CA GLN A 582 6.76 29.50 4.92
C GLN A 582 8.06 29.18 4.16
N ASP A 583 9.11 28.74 4.86
CA ASP A 583 10.40 28.41 4.21
C ASP A 583 10.41 26.95 3.77
N PHE A 584 9.72 26.70 2.66
CA PHE A 584 9.61 25.38 2.04
C PHE A 584 9.45 25.50 0.53
N ASP A 585 9.94 24.51 -0.20
CA ASP A 585 9.66 24.32 -1.61
C ASP A 585 8.49 23.36 -1.76
N ALA A 586 7.41 23.86 -2.36
CA ALA A 586 6.18 23.11 -2.49
C ALA A 586 6.28 21.93 -3.46
N ASP A 587 7.04 22.08 -4.53
CA ASP A 587 7.08 21.13 -5.64
C ASP A 587 8.19 20.10 -5.42
N SER A 588 9.30 20.48 -4.79
CA SER A 588 10.36 19.52 -4.39
C SER A 588 10.03 18.75 -3.09
N LEU A 589 8.97 19.13 -2.36
CA LEU A 589 8.55 18.53 -1.10
C LEU A 589 9.64 18.66 -0.01
N GLU A 590 10.28 19.82 0.05
CA GLU A 590 11.39 20.12 0.96
C GLU A 590 11.04 21.29 1.88
N ILE A 591 11.38 21.15 3.17
CA ILE A 591 11.22 22.20 4.18
C ILE A 591 12.61 22.58 4.67
N THR A 592 12.98 23.85 4.53
CA THR A 592 14.20 24.38 5.14
C THR A 592 13.95 24.51 6.63
N LEU A 593 14.74 23.83 7.46
CA LEU A 593 14.53 23.82 8.90
C LEU A 593 15.07 25.10 9.54
N PRO A 594 14.35 25.71 10.51
CA PRO A 594 14.86 26.86 11.24
C PRO A 594 16.05 26.46 12.10
N ALA A 595 17.05 27.34 12.19
CA ALA A 595 18.19 27.16 13.09
C ALA A 595 17.75 27.34 14.56
N VAL A 596 17.58 26.24 15.28
CA VAL A 596 17.13 26.18 16.67
C VAL A 596 18.04 25.29 17.52
N GLN A 597 17.94 25.43 18.85
CA GLN A 597 18.70 24.62 19.81
C GLN A 597 17.88 23.49 20.46
N GLU A 598 16.60 23.38 20.12
CA GLU A 598 15.65 22.41 20.66
C GLU A 598 14.96 21.65 19.52
N ASP A 599 14.49 20.43 19.80
CA ASP A 599 13.69 19.65 18.85
C ASP A 599 12.46 20.44 18.40
N ILE A 600 12.14 20.35 17.11
CA ILE A 600 11.00 21.05 16.52
C ILE A 600 9.96 20.07 16.04
N ARG A 601 8.69 20.36 16.31
CA ARG A 601 7.57 19.61 15.76
C ARG A 601 7.19 20.20 14.42
N VAL A 602 7.30 19.43 13.35
CA VAL A 602 6.86 19.84 12.02
C VAL A 602 5.59 19.08 11.67
N ARG A 603 4.52 19.81 11.36
CA ARG A 603 3.34 19.27 10.67
C ARG A 603 3.35 19.80 9.25
N VAL A 604 3.15 18.95 8.28
CA VAL A 604 3.02 19.34 6.87
C VAL A 604 1.74 18.78 6.29
N ARG A 605 1.00 19.62 5.56
CA ARG A 605 -0.13 19.21 4.75
C ARG A 605 0.32 19.03 3.32
N VAL A 606 0.29 17.80 2.84
CA VAL A 606 0.53 17.42 1.45
C VAL A 606 -0.79 17.43 0.70
N LEU A 607 -0.79 18.00 -0.50
CA LEU A 607 -1.92 18.07 -1.41
C LEU A 607 -1.62 17.27 -2.68
N PRO A 608 -2.61 16.64 -3.31
CA PRO A 608 -2.49 16.23 -4.70
C PRO A 608 -2.17 17.45 -5.58
N ALA A 609 -1.19 17.31 -6.48
CA ALA A 609 -0.75 18.39 -7.36
C ALA A 609 -1.75 18.65 -8.50
N THR A 610 -2.53 17.63 -8.88
CA THR A 610 -3.63 17.83 -9.82
C THR A 610 -4.72 18.65 -9.14
N VAL A 611 -4.88 19.90 -9.58
CA VAL A 611 -6.03 20.71 -9.18
C VAL A 611 -7.27 19.97 -9.65
N ALA A 612 -8.10 19.50 -8.73
CA ALA A 612 -9.40 18.92 -9.06
C ALA A 612 -10.15 19.93 -9.94
N PHE A 613 -10.83 19.44 -10.98
CA PHE A 613 -11.58 20.33 -11.85
C PHE A 613 -12.52 21.22 -11.05
N SER A 614 -12.41 22.52 -11.26
CA SER A 614 -13.38 23.48 -10.76
C SER A 614 -13.89 24.34 -11.90
N ALA A 615 -15.19 24.64 -11.85
CA ALA A 615 -15.84 25.62 -12.68
C ALA A 615 -16.42 26.68 -11.74
N THR A 616 -16.02 27.93 -11.92
CA THR A 616 -16.46 29.04 -11.06
C THR A 616 -17.11 30.11 -11.93
N LEU A 617 -18.39 30.41 -11.68
CA LEU A 617 -19.06 31.54 -12.29
C LEU A 617 -18.43 32.84 -11.78
N LEU A 618 -17.80 33.60 -12.68
CA LEU A 618 -17.18 34.87 -12.37
C LEU A 618 -18.23 35.99 -12.33
N GLU A 619 -19.03 36.08 -13.40
CA GLU A 619 -20.08 37.10 -13.54
C GLU A 619 -21.10 36.72 -14.62
N ILE A 620 -22.28 37.35 -14.55
CA ILE A 620 -23.29 37.36 -15.61
C ILE A 620 -23.59 38.83 -15.93
N GLU A 621 -23.29 39.27 -17.13
CA GLU A 621 -23.55 40.63 -17.58
C GLU A 621 -24.04 40.64 -19.04
N GLN A 622 -25.06 41.46 -19.34
CA GLN A 622 -25.58 41.68 -20.70
C GLN A 622 -25.88 40.38 -21.48
N GLY A 623 -26.44 39.35 -20.82
CA GLY A 623 -26.76 38.06 -21.44
C GLY A 623 -25.54 37.15 -21.70
N THR A 624 -24.38 37.47 -21.13
CA THR A 624 -23.15 36.66 -21.21
C THR A 624 -22.78 36.12 -19.84
N ALA A 625 -22.60 34.80 -19.72
CA ALA A 625 -22.06 34.17 -18.52
C ALA A 625 -20.56 33.87 -18.68
N LYS A 626 -19.75 34.33 -17.73
CA LYS A 626 -18.29 34.14 -17.71
C LYS A 626 -17.91 33.15 -16.62
N ILE A 627 -17.27 32.03 -16.99
CA ILE A 627 -16.94 30.93 -16.07
C ILE A 627 -15.45 30.63 -16.20
N SER A 628 -14.73 30.58 -15.06
CA SER A 628 -13.34 30.12 -15.00
C SER A 628 -13.29 28.61 -14.84
N LEU A 629 -12.50 27.95 -15.67
CA LEU A 629 -12.17 26.54 -15.59
C LEU A 629 -10.75 26.38 -15.09
N ALA A 630 -10.54 25.53 -14.08
CA ALA A 630 -9.22 25.22 -13.55
C ALA A 630 -9.03 23.71 -13.34
N GLY A 631 -7.79 23.24 -13.45
CA GLY A 631 -7.43 21.84 -13.17
C GLY A 631 -7.60 20.89 -14.36
N VAL A 632 -7.97 19.64 -14.08
CA VAL A 632 -8.07 18.58 -15.11
C VAL A 632 -9.52 18.30 -15.48
N LEU A 633 -9.93 18.68 -16.69
CA LEU A 633 -11.27 18.40 -17.21
C LEU A 633 -11.37 16.94 -17.71
N ASP A 634 -12.02 16.09 -16.92
CA ASP A 634 -12.29 14.67 -17.18
C ASP A 634 -13.81 14.31 -17.04
N ASP A 635 -14.15 13.05 -16.80
CA ASP A 635 -15.53 12.61 -16.52
C ASP A 635 -16.00 12.98 -15.12
N LYS A 636 -15.10 13.07 -14.13
CA LYS A 636 -15.42 13.47 -12.75
C LYS A 636 -15.77 14.96 -12.68
N ALA A 637 -15.17 15.77 -13.56
CA ALA A 637 -15.47 17.19 -13.75
C ALA A 637 -16.95 17.48 -14.11
N LEU A 638 -17.69 16.50 -14.65
CA LEU A 638 -19.08 16.67 -15.10
C LEU A 638 -20.00 17.21 -14.00
N VAL A 639 -19.83 16.76 -12.76
CA VAL A 639 -20.68 17.20 -11.65
C VAL A 639 -20.45 18.67 -11.33
N ALA A 640 -19.19 19.09 -11.20
CA ALA A 640 -18.83 20.47 -10.90
C ALA A 640 -19.23 21.42 -12.05
N LEU A 641 -18.96 21.03 -13.30
CA LEU A 641 -19.36 21.83 -14.45
C LEU A 641 -20.89 21.95 -14.55
N LYS A 642 -21.64 20.84 -14.40
CA LYS A 642 -23.11 20.89 -14.43
C LYS A 642 -23.68 21.77 -13.33
N SER A 643 -23.18 21.62 -12.10
CA SER A 643 -23.67 22.41 -10.96
C SER A 643 -23.53 23.91 -11.21
N GLU A 644 -22.41 24.34 -11.80
CA GLU A 644 -22.20 25.77 -12.04
C GLU A 644 -23.03 26.28 -13.22
N LEU A 645 -23.30 25.41 -14.19
CA LEU A 645 -24.16 25.75 -15.33
C LEU A 645 -25.65 25.79 -14.98
N GLU A 646 -26.09 24.96 -14.04
CA GLU A 646 -27.44 25.02 -13.48
C GLU A 646 -27.70 26.37 -12.77
N ARG A 647 -26.64 27.05 -12.31
CA ARG A 647 -26.79 28.40 -11.72
C ARG A 647 -27.05 29.46 -12.77
N VAL A 648 -26.52 29.30 -13.98
CA VAL A 648 -26.70 30.29 -15.07
C VAL A 648 -27.95 30.01 -15.92
N SER A 649 -28.46 28.77 -15.93
CA SER A 649 -29.61 28.35 -16.75
C SER A 649 -30.94 29.04 -16.41
N SER A 650 -31.02 29.75 -15.29
CA SER A 650 -32.18 30.57 -14.89
C SER A 650 -32.19 31.99 -15.51
N HIS A 651 -31.17 32.33 -16.30
CA HIS A 651 -31.01 33.64 -16.94
C HIS A 651 -31.22 33.55 -18.46
N ASP A 652 -31.68 34.62 -19.09
CA ASP A 652 -31.81 34.73 -20.55
C ASP A 652 -30.43 34.99 -21.17
N LEU A 653 -29.74 33.91 -21.54
CA LEU A 653 -28.35 33.94 -22.01
C LEU A 653 -28.29 33.93 -23.54
N GLN A 654 -27.42 34.76 -24.09
CA GLN A 654 -27.03 34.78 -25.49
C GLN A 654 -25.65 34.14 -25.70
N ARG A 655 -24.77 34.19 -24.68
CA ARG A 655 -23.40 33.68 -24.76
C ARG A 655 -22.89 33.06 -23.47
N ILE A 656 -21.99 32.09 -23.61
CA ILE A 656 -21.21 31.51 -22.51
C ILE A 656 -19.72 31.59 -22.86
N VAL A 657 -18.92 32.06 -21.90
CA VAL A 657 -17.47 32.24 -22.05
C VAL A 657 -16.78 31.41 -20.99
N LEU A 658 -16.01 30.41 -21.41
CA LEU A 658 -15.24 29.50 -20.57
C LEU A 658 -13.76 29.91 -20.61
N PHE A 659 -13.27 30.54 -19.55
CA PHE A 659 -11.87 30.88 -19.39
C PHE A 659 -11.08 29.63 -18.99
N ALA A 660 -10.07 29.26 -19.78
CA ALA A 660 -9.31 28.01 -19.66
C ALA A 660 -7.81 28.26 -19.40
N ASP A 661 -7.43 29.47 -18.99
CA ASP A 661 -6.05 29.85 -18.65
C ASP A 661 -5.49 29.07 -17.45
N LEU A 662 -6.38 28.67 -16.53
CA LEU A 662 -6.05 27.82 -15.37
C LEU A 662 -6.32 26.31 -15.63
N LEU A 663 -6.76 25.95 -16.84
CA LEU A 663 -7.00 24.56 -17.20
C LEU A 663 -5.66 23.89 -17.55
N GLU A 664 -5.35 22.79 -16.87
CA GLU A 664 -4.05 22.10 -16.99
C GLU A 664 -4.10 21.03 -18.08
N CYS A 665 -5.19 20.27 -18.14
CA CYS A 665 -5.36 19.15 -19.05
C CYS A 665 -6.84 18.92 -19.39
N VAL A 666 -7.11 18.38 -20.59
CA VAL A 666 -8.42 17.91 -21.03
C VAL A 666 -8.27 16.49 -21.56
N THR A 667 -9.08 15.56 -21.04
CA THR A 667 -9.11 14.18 -21.52
C THR A 667 -10.21 13.97 -22.56
N SER A 668 -10.21 12.81 -23.23
CA SER A 668 -11.29 12.41 -24.13
C SER A 668 -12.66 12.36 -23.43
N SER A 669 -12.71 12.01 -22.14
CA SER A 669 -13.95 12.10 -21.35
C SER A 669 -14.32 13.55 -21.05
N GLY A 670 -13.35 14.41 -20.76
CA GLY A 670 -13.55 15.84 -20.59
C GLY A 670 -14.13 16.55 -21.81
N LEU A 671 -13.70 16.18 -23.03
CA LEU A 671 -14.30 16.69 -24.26
C LEU A 671 -15.78 16.28 -24.39
N ARG A 672 -16.11 15.04 -24.04
CA ARG A 672 -17.50 14.55 -24.03
C ARG A 672 -18.34 15.28 -22.98
N THR A 673 -17.74 15.64 -21.84
CA THR A 673 -18.35 16.49 -20.80
C THR A 673 -18.74 17.86 -21.38
N LEU A 674 -17.84 18.52 -22.13
CA LEU A 674 -18.14 19.79 -22.80
C LEU A 674 -19.25 19.67 -23.85
N LEU A 675 -19.21 18.63 -24.70
CA LEU A 675 -20.27 18.37 -25.70
C LEU A 675 -21.63 18.15 -25.05
N HIS A 676 -21.67 17.34 -23.99
CA HIS A 676 -22.89 17.04 -23.28
C HIS A 676 -23.50 18.29 -22.63
N VAL A 677 -22.64 19.20 -22.18
CA VAL A 677 -23.02 20.50 -21.64
C VAL A 677 -23.54 21.42 -22.76
N GLU A 678 -22.81 21.53 -23.87
CA GLU A 678 -23.18 22.35 -25.02
C GLU A 678 -24.58 21.97 -25.56
N GLN A 679 -24.84 20.67 -25.67
CA GLN A 679 -26.14 20.13 -26.08
C GLN A 679 -27.30 20.66 -25.23
N LYS A 680 -27.08 20.97 -23.95
CA LYS A 680 -28.13 21.44 -23.04
C LYS A 680 -28.43 22.93 -23.17
N PHE A 681 -27.54 23.75 -23.73
CA PHE A 681 -27.77 25.19 -23.91
C PHE A 681 -28.69 25.52 -25.08
N GLY A 682 -28.85 24.60 -26.03
CA GLY A 682 -29.64 24.83 -27.24
C GLY A 682 -28.83 25.58 -28.32
N ALA A 683 -29.36 25.57 -29.54
CA ALA A 683 -28.62 26.01 -30.73
C ALA A 683 -28.40 27.54 -30.83
N ASP A 684 -29.07 28.33 -29.98
CA ASP A 684 -29.10 29.79 -30.05
C ASP A 684 -28.06 30.48 -29.14
N ILE A 685 -27.33 29.72 -28.32
CA ILE A 685 -26.32 30.26 -27.38
C ILE A 685 -24.91 30.08 -27.96
N GLU A 686 -24.17 31.18 -28.12
CA GLU A 686 -22.77 31.11 -28.57
C GLU A 686 -21.84 30.71 -27.42
N THR A 687 -21.01 29.69 -27.61
CA THR A 687 -20.03 29.25 -26.60
C THR A 687 -18.60 29.56 -27.04
N TYR A 688 -17.82 30.16 -26.15
CA TYR A 688 -16.42 30.53 -26.35
C TYR A 688 -15.53 29.82 -25.32
N ILE A 689 -14.36 29.33 -25.74
CA ILE A 689 -13.26 28.93 -24.84
C ILE A 689 -12.13 29.94 -25.02
N VAL A 690 -11.64 30.50 -23.91
CA VAL A 690 -10.71 31.63 -23.92
C VAL A 690 -9.41 31.26 -23.20
N GLY A 691 -8.26 31.54 -23.81
CA GLY A 691 -6.96 31.47 -23.13
C GLY A 691 -6.47 30.06 -22.80
N ALA A 692 -6.91 29.03 -23.55
CA ALA A 692 -6.43 27.67 -23.37
C ALA A 692 -4.91 27.56 -23.61
N LYS A 693 -4.20 26.76 -22.79
CA LYS A 693 -2.77 26.45 -23.01
C LYS A 693 -2.57 25.62 -24.29
N PRO A 694 -1.40 25.66 -24.96
CA PRO A 694 -1.17 24.97 -26.24
C PRO A 694 -1.49 23.47 -26.24
N ASN A 695 -1.27 22.78 -25.12
CA ASN A 695 -1.59 21.36 -24.96
C ASN A 695 -3.10 21.09 -24.92
N VAL A 696 -3.87 21.99 -24.32
CA VAL A 696 -5.34 21.94 -24.26
C VAL A 696 -5.95 22.36 -25.60
N GLU A 697 -5.44 23.44 -26.19
CA GLU A 697 -5.87 23.96 -27.49
C GLU A 697 -5.72 22.91 -28.58
N LYS A 698 -4.54 22.29 -28.69
CA LYS A 698 -4.28 21.19 -29.62
C LYS A 698 -5.29 20.06 -29.47
N PHE A 699 -5.66 19.71 -28.24
CA PHE A 699 -6.61 18.63 -27.97
C PHE A 699 -8.06 19.02 -28.34
N LEU A 700 -8.44 20.29 -28.14
CA LEU A 700 -9.72 20.85 -28.58
C LEU A 700 -9.79 20.93 -30.12
N GLU A 701 -8.72 21.34 -30.79
CA GLU A 701 -8.62 21.43 -32.26
C GLU A 701 -8.71 20.08 -32.97
N PHE A 702 -8.08 19.03 -32.40
CA PHE A 702 -8.21 17.68 -32.95
C PHE A 702 -9.62 17.10 -32.82
N SER A 703 -10.44 17.69 -31.95
CA SER A 703 -11.84 17.30 -31.79
C SER A 703 -12.73 18.13 -32.74
N SER A 704 -13.77 17.52 -33.30
CA SER A 704 -14.73 18.26 -34.13
C SER A 704 -15.57 19.30 -33.34
N LEU A 705 -15.30 19.53 -32.04
CA LEU A 705 -15.93 20.58 -31.22
C LEU A 705 -15.67 21.99 -31.75
N CYS A 706 -14.55 22.24 -32.42
CA CYS A 706 -14.21 23.60 -32.89
C CYS A 706 -15.20 24.16 -33.93
N ARG A 707 -16.14 23.33 -34.41
CA ARG A 707 -17.24 23.76 -35.28
C ARG A 707 -18.43 24.36 -34.53
N SER A 708 -18.56 24.08 -33.23
CA SER A 708 -19.68 24.52 -32.39
C SER A 708 -19.25 25.42 -31.22
N ILE A 709 -18.02 25.27 -30.73
CA ILE A 709 -17.40 26.13 -29.71
C ILE A 709 -16.25 26.92 -30.33
N LYS A 710 -16.26 28.24 -30.15
CA LYS A 710 -15.22 29.13 -30.69
C LYS A 710 -14.03 29.22 -29.72
N LEU A 711 -12.85 28.77 -30.14
CA LEU A 711 -11.61 29.02 -29.40
C LEU A 711 -11.05 30.41 -29.75
N VAL A 712 -10.69 31.19 -28.73
CA VAL A 712 -10.08 32.51 -28.88
C VAL A 712 -8.98 32.73 -27.83
N GLU A 713 -7.92 33.46 -28.16
CA GLU A 713 -6.88 33.79 -27.17
C GLU A 713 -7.38 34.76 -26.09
N ARG A 714 -8.23 35.71 -26.49
CA ARG A 714 -8.78 36.76 -25.61
C ARG A 714 -10.24 37.02 -25.94
N TYR A 715 -11.01 37.37 -24.92
CA TYR A 715 -12.41 37.77 -25.05
C TYR A 715 -12.55 39.28 -24.81
N GLU A 716 -12.82 40.04 -25.87
CA GLU A 716 -13.13 41.46 -25.80
C GLU A 716 -14.60 41.69 -26.18
N GLU A 717 -15.34 42.46 -25.38
CA GLU A 717 -16.80 42.65 -25.49
C GLU A 717 -17.26 43.35 -26.80
N ALA A 718 -16.33 43.74 -27.67
CA ALA A 718 -16.63 44.32 -28.98
C ALA A 718 -15.62 43.90 -30.06
N GLY A 719 -15.83 42.73 -30.65
CA GLY A 719 -15.24 42.34 -31.94
C GLY A 719 -14.23 41.19 -31.85
N VAL A 720 -14.69 40.00 -32.23
CA VAL A 720 -13.88 38.77 -32.31
C VAL A 720 -12.68 38.97 -33.25
N VAL A 721 -11.46 38.84 -32.72
CA VAL A 721 -10.26 38.60 -33.53
C VAL A 721 -10.16 37.09 -33.75
N VAL A 722 -10.45 36.64 -34.97
CA VAL A 722 -10.20 35.26 -35.41
C VAL A 722 -8.79 35.20 -35.97
N THR A 723 -7.91 34.42 -35.37
CA THR A 723 -6.61 34.08 -35.96
C THR A 723 -6.79 32.84 -36.86
N VAL A 724 -6.18 32.88 -38.06
CA VAL A 724 -6.18 31.82 -39.09
C VAL A 724 -5.15 30.74 -38.76
#